data_AF-A0A1G7QYY6-F1
#
_entry.id   AF-A0A1G7QYY6-F1
#
_cell.length_a   1.000
_cell.length_b   1.000
_cell.length_c   1.000
_cell.angle_alpha   90.00
_cell.angle_beta   90.00
_cell.angle_gamma   90.00
#
_symmetry.space_group_name_H-M   'P 1'
#
loop_
_entity.id
_entity.type
_entity.pdbx_description
1 polymer ?
#
loop_
_entity_poly.entity_id
_entity_poly.type
_entity_poly.pdbx_seq_one_letter_code
_entity_poly.pdbx_strand_id
1 'polypeptide(L)'
;MKQIPAFIKTVINSYSVLFFSQNRVLGIILLLVSFFNPVSGFAGLSCVIFSLLITKLLKQDNEDYRVGIYSFNCLLLGIAFGAFFQVNLMFVTWLAVACCLVVLATIIMSKRMGKPGLPILSLPFILVFWLVLLASNSIFNTGLSQKSSSLLEEIYTGPGNLAGAEGYLATTLPKLMSLFFRSLSAILFQHNIIAGMLIAMGILVHSRIAFSLLIISFLTACGFNNITHTYPEGISYYHLGANLMMASMAISSFFTIPSLRSYLLAILCIPLGFILINALTTLMALHALPVFSLPFCVLNISLLYFLKLTGHHPKLQLTIAQHYSPEKNLYHVLNLQNRLNDLKYMRLNLPFMGYWTVSQGYNGSITHKGEWGQALDFVITDDEQKTFQHPGTLPEHFYCFNKPVLACGDGVVELVVNHVEDNDIGEENLKENWGNTVVVRHAAGLYSKLSHLKKNSIKVKPGDVVKQGDLLGFCGNSGRSPEPHLHFQLQATPYIGSKTLSYPLAYYFTKKGGQSSLLSYGIPNENELISNPEINAPLKKAFDLQPGFLSKLVNENGATEEWEVFKDELGQSYIYSKTTGAVAYFINNGTMFYFTSFYGDKTSLLHYFYLAAYKVIFNDAGYIQANDEFPVPLTHNKTLLWLQDFIAPFYRFISIKYKSGIQLKKTGLNIVSKQYQEIAGKTMPLTESTVLVDHGSLQAFVININGQHIEAQWSTEN
;
A
#
# COMPACT_ATOMS: atom_id res chain seq x y z
N MET A 1 18.66 -6.87 -24.28
CA MET A 1 17.42 -7.45 -24.84
C MET A 1 16.68 -6.36 -25.62
N LYS A 2 16.38 -6.55 -26.91
CA LYS A 2 15.61 -5.58 -27.71
C LYS A 2 14.28 -5.27 -27.00
N GLN A 3 13.95 -3.99 -26.83
CA GLN A 3 12.70 -3.57 -26.21
C GLN A 3 11.52 -4.06 -27.06
N ILE A 4 10.61 -4.81 -26.46
CA ILE A 4 9.35 -5.22 -27.10
C ILE A 4 8.55 -3.94 -27.40
N PRO A 5 8.03 -3.76 -28.63
CA PRO A 5 7.19 -2.62 -28.97
C PRO A 5 6.05 -2.43 -27.96
N ALA A 6 5.77 -1.18 -27.56
CA ALA A 6 4.76 -0.86 -26.55
C ALA A 6 3.40 -1.48 -26.87
N PHE A 7 3.02 -1.53 -28.15
CA PHE A 7 1.78 -2.17 -28.61
C PHE A 7 1.73 -3.67 -28.29
N ILE A 8 2.80 -4.42 -28.56
CA ILE A 8 2.86 -5.86 -28.27
C ILE A 8 2.79 -6.10 -26.75
N LYS A 9 3.43 -5.23 -25.96
CA LYS A 9 3.32 -5.29 -24.50
C LYS A 9 1.86 -5.14 -24.05
N THR A 10 1.11 -4.19 -24.61
CA THR A 10 -0.30 -4.00 -24.31
C THR A 10 -1.16 -5.21 -24.70
N VAL A 11 -0.88 -5.85 -25.84
CA VAL A 11 -1.54 -7.10 -26.25
C VAL A 11 -1.32 -8.20 -25.20
N ILE A 12 -0.07 -8.42 -24.77
CA ILE A 12 0.26 -9.42 -23.74
C ILE A 12 -0.43 -9.08 -22.40
N ASN A 13 -0.45 -7.81 -22.04
CA ASN A 13 -1.10 -7.33 -20.81
C ASN A 13 -2.62 -7.59 -20.84
N SER A 14 -3.26 -7.51 -22.01
CA SER A 14 -4.69 -7.82 -22.19
C SER A 14 -5.01 -9.27 -21.81
N TYR A 15 -4.07 -10.20 -22.02
CA TYR A 15 -4.19 -11.58 -21.57
C TYR A 15 -3.91 -11.73 -20.07
N SER A 16 -2.84 -11.13 -19.56
CA SER A 16 -2.47 -11.29 -18.14
C SER A 16 -3.46 -10.64 -17.17
N VAL A 17 -4.13 -9.55 -17.55
CA VAL A 17 -5.15 -8.87 -16.73
C VAL A 17 -6.33 -9.76 -16.39
N LEU A 18 -6.62 -10.76 -17.22
CA LEU A 18 -7.67 -11.74 -16.95
C LEU A 18 -7.47 -12.45 -15.60
N PHE A 19 -6.21 -12.65 -15.22
CA PHE A 19 -5.80 -13.18 -13.92
C PHE A 19 -5.23 -12.09 -13.00
N PHE A 20 -5.69 -10.86 -13.15
CA PHE A 20 -5.31 -9.71 -12.32
C PHE A 20 -3.80 -9.43 -12.31
N SER A 21 -3.13 -9.69 -13.42
CA SER A 21 -1.68 -9.66 -13.54
C SER A 21 -1.18 -8.75 -14.66
N GLN A 22 0.05 -8.26 -14.50
CA GLN A 22 0.85 -7.60 -15.55
C GLN A 22 2.13 -8.41 -15.86
N ASN A 23 2.17 -9.69 -15.49
CA ASN A 23 3.31 -10.55 -15.72
C ASN A 23 3.36 -11.04 -17.17
N ARG A 24 4.47 -10.76 -17.85
CA ARG A 24 4.66 -11.11 -19.27
C ARG A 24 4.65 -12.61 -19.52
N VAL A 25 5.24 -13.39 -18.62
CA VAL A 25 5.30 -14.86 -18.77
C VAL A 25 3.89 -15.43 -18.71
N LEU A 26 3.10 -15.02 -17.72
CA LEU A 26 1.70 -15.43 -17.62
C LEU A 26 0.89 -14.98 -18.85
N GLY A 27 1.05 -13.73 -19.31
CA GLY A 27 0.36 -13.25 -20.51
C GLY A 27 0.71 -14.06 -21.78
N ILE A 28 1.98 -14.42 -21.98
CA ILE A 28 2.42 -15.26 -23.11
C ILE A 28 1.85 -16.68 -22.98
N ILE A 29 1.86 -17.26 -21.78
CA ILE A 29 1.26 -18.58 -21.53
C ILE A 29 -0.24 -18.55 -21.88
N LEU A 30 -0.97 -17.54 -21.42
CA LEU A 30 -2.40 -17.39 -21.69
C LEU A 30 -2.69 -17.19 -23.17
N LEU A 31 -1.85 -16.43 -23.87
CA LEU A 31 -1.91 -16.30 -25.33
C LEU A 31 -1.76 -17.67 -25.99
N LEU A 32 -0.71 -18.44 -25.65
CA LEU A 32 -0.47 -19.77 -26.22
C LEU A 32 -1.61 -20.75 -25.91
N VAL A 33 -2.11 -20.76 -24.67
CA VAL A 33 -3.24 -21.60 -24.25
C VAL A 33 -4.50 -21.26 -25.05
N SER A 34 -4.75 -19.98 -25.36
CA SER A 34 -5.92 -19.61 -26.17
C SER A 34 -5.95 -20.27 -27.55
N PHE A 35 -4.78 -20.62 -28.12
CA PHE A 35 -4.66 -21.32 -29.41
C PHE A 35 -4.85 -22.83 -29.33
N PHE A 36 -5.07 -23.42 -28.15
CA PHE A 36 -5.46 -24.83 -28.05
C PHE A 36 -6.78 -25.11 -28.77
N ASN A 37 -7.65 -24.09 -28.85
CA ASN A 37 -8.69 -24.00 -29.87
C ASN A 37 -8.28 -22.89 -30.85
N PRO A 38 -7.79 -23.21 -32.06
CA PRO A 38 -7.29 -22.21 -33.00
C PRO A 38 -8.32 -21.12 -33.33
N VAL A 39 -9.61 -21.47 -33.45
CA VAL A 39 -10.68 -20.52 -33.76
C VAL A 39 -10.83 -19.51 -32.62
N SER A 40 -10.92 -19.99 -31.37
CA SER A 40 -10.98 -19.11 -30.20
C SER A 40 -9.72 -18.26 -30.03
N GLY A 41 -8.54 -18.82 -30.29
CA GLY A 41 -7.26 -18.09 -30.22
C GLY A 41 -7.18 -16.94 -31.24
N PHE A 42 -7.50 -17.22 -32.50
CA PHE A 42 -7.52 -16.18 -33.55
C PHE A 42 -8.61 -15.13 -33.32
N ALA A 43 -9.83 -15.53 -32.93
CA ALA A 43 -10.91 -14.60 -32.65
C ALA A 43 -10.58 -13.71 -31.44
N GLY A 44 -10.04 -14.29 -30.36
CA GLY A 44 -9.59 -13.57 -29.17
C GLY A 44 -8.50 -12.54 -29.48
N LEU A 45 -7.43 -12.96 -30.17
CA LEU A 45 -6.34 -12.07 -30.56
C LEU A 45 -6.82 -10.94 -31.49
N SER A 46 -7.69 -11.25 -32.45
CA SER A 46 -8.26 -10.26 -33.37
C SER A 46 -9.07 -9.21 -32.64
N CYS A 47 -9.90 -9.60 -31.67
CA CYS A 47 -10.65 -8.67 -30.82
C CYS A 47 -9.75 -7.81 -29.93
N VAL A 48 -8.65 -8.35 -29.41
CA VAL A 48 -7.66 -7.54 -28.66
C VAL A 48 -7.05 -6.48 -29.57
N ILE A 49 -6.54 -6.87 -30.73
CA ILE A 49 -5.93 -5.93 -31.68
C ILE A 49 -6.95 -4.86 -32.11
N PHE A 50 -8.17 -5.28 -32.46
CA PHE A 50 -9.22 -4.38 -32.91
C PHE A 50 -9.66 -3.40 -31.82
N SER A 51 -9.87 -3.87 -30.59
CA SER A 51 -10.23 -3.00 -29.45
C SER A 51 -9.13 -2.00 -29.10
N LEU A 52 -7.86 -2.39 -29.18
CA LEU A 52 -6.72 -1.47 -28.98
C LEU A 52 -6.64 -0.41 -30.08
N LEU A 53 -6.92 -0.76 -31.34
CA LEU A 53 -7.00 0.22 -32.43
C LEU A 53 -8.16 1.21 -32.23
N ILE A 54 -9.35 0.73 -31.86
CA ILE A 54 -10.51 1.58 -31.59
C ILE A 54 -10.24 2.53 -30.43
N THR A 55 -9.72 2.02 -29.30
CA THR A 55 -9.44 2.85 -28.12
C THR A 55 -8.37 3.90 -28.38
N LYS A 56 -7.36 3.56 -29.19
CA LYS A 56 -6.37 4.54 -29.67
C LYS A 56 -7.01 5.61 -30.56
N LEU A 57 -7.91 5.24 -31.48
CA LEU A 57 -8.66 6.19 -32.32
C LEU A 57 -9.55 7.12 -31.48
N LEU A 58 -10.15 6.61 -30.41
CA LEU A 58 -10.95 7.37 -29.43
C LEU A 58 -10.10 8.20 -28.44
N LYS A 59 -8.78 8.31 -28.68
CA LYS A 59 -7.81 9.05 -27.84
C LYS A 59 -7.81 8.60 -26.36
N GLN A 60 -8.06 7.32 -26.09
CA GLN A 60 -7.97 6.74 -24.74
C GLN A 60 -6.57 6.17 -24.44
N ASP A 61 -5.48 6.84 -24.83
CA ASP A 61 -4.11 6.35 -24.61
C ASP A 61 -3.59 6.73 -23.21
N ASN A 62 -4.20 6.13 -22.19
CA ASN A 62 -3.86 6.32 -20.78
C ASN A 62 -3.33 5.02 -20.14
N GLU A 63 -3.11 5.02 -18.82
CA GLU A 63 -2.66 3.83 -18.10
C GLU A 63 -3.64 2.66 -18.24
N ASP A 64 -4.96 2.88 -18.29
CA ASP A 64 -5.95 1.81 -18.52
C ASP A 64 -5.74 1.10 -19.87
N TYR A 65 -5.38 1.86 -20.91
CA TYR A 65 -5.02 1.30 -22.21
C TYR A 65 -3.77 0.44 -22.11
N ARG A 66 -2.70 0.93 -21.47
CA ARG A 66 -1.41 0.20 -21.34
C ARG A 66 -1.53 -1.07 -20.50
N VAL A 67 -2.35 -1.02 -19.46
CA VAL A 67 -2.66 -2.14 -18.57
C VAL A 67 -3.54 -3.17 -19.29
N GLY A 68 -4.36 -2.78 -20.26
CA GLY A 68 -5.25 -3.68 -21.00
C GLY A 68 -6.67 -3.77 -20.42
N ILE A 69 -7.09 -2.79 -19.62
CA ILE A 69 -8.43 -2.73 -19.03
C ILE A 69 -9.50 -2.60 -20.13
N TYR A 70 -9.20 -1.88 -21.22
CA TYR A 70 -10.13 -1.69 -22.33
C TYR A 70 -10.26 -2.89 -23.29
N SER A 71 -9.32 -3.85 -23.24
CA SER A 71 -9.19 -4.91 -24.24
C SER A 71 -9.48 -6.32 -23.70
N PHE A 72 -9.29 -6.59 -22.39
CA PHE A 72 -9.47 -7.96 -21.87
C PHE A 72 -10.93 -8.47 -21.95
N ASN A 73 -11.93 -7.58 -21.85
CA ASN A 73 -13.33 -7.96 -22.09
C ASN A 73 -13.55 -8.36 -23.55
N CYS A 74 -12.87 -7.72 -24.50
CA CYS A 74 -12.92 -8.08 -25.92
C CYS A 74 -12.18 -9.40 -26.19
N LEU A 75 -11.12 -9.71 -25.42
CA LEU A 75 -10.47 -11.01 -25.44
C LEU A 75 -11.46 -12.13 -25.07
N LEU A 76 -12.16 -11.98 -23.93
CA LEU A 76 -13.18 -12.94 -23.49
C LEU A 76 -14.28 -13.11 -24.54
N LEU A 77 -14.73 -12.01 -25.15
CA LEU A 77 -15.70 -12.02 -26.24
C LEU A 77 -15.22 -12.89 -27.41
N GLY A 78 -13.99 -12.66 -27.90
CA GLY A 78 -13.45 -13.41 -29.04
C GLY A 78 -13.26 -14.89 -28.75
N ILE A 79 -12.74 -15.23 -27.57
CA ILE A 79 -12.58 -16.64 -27.14
C ILE A 79 -13.95 -17.33 -27.06
N ALA A 80 -14.94 -16.67 -26.45
CA ALA A 80 -16.30 -17.18 -26.35
C ALA A 80 -16.97 -17.32 -27.73
N PHE A 81 -16.80 -16.35 -28.64
CA PHE A 81 -17.31 -16.47 -30.00
C PHE A 81 -16.78 -17.74 -30.69
N GLY A 82 -15.46 -17.95 -30.66
CA GLY A 82 -14.84 -19.14 -31.28
C GLY A 82 -15.22 -20.45 -30.61
N ALA A 83 -15.61 -20.42 -29.34
CA ALA A 83 -16.09 -21.60 -28.63
C ALA A 83 -17.54 -21.93 -29.02
N PHE A 84 -18.44 -20.94 -29.08
CA PHE A 84 -19.88 -21.16 -29.21
C PHE A 84 -20.43 -21.14 -30.65
N PHE A 85 -19.77 -20.46 -31.60
CA PHE A 85 -20.28 -20.27 -32.95
C PHE A 85 -19.39 -20.92 -34.02
N GLN A 86 -20.01 -21.33 -35.13
CA GLN A 86 -19.28 -21.80 -36.31
C GLN A 86 -18.70 -20.63 -37.10
N VAL A 87 -17.55 -20.85 -37.74
CA VAL A 87 -16.89 -19.82 -38.55
C VAL A 87 -17.59 -19.69 -39.89
N ASN A 88 -18.19 -18.52 -40.13
CA ASN A 88 -18.78 -18.13 -41.41
C ASN A 88 -18.67 -16.60 -41.59
N LEU A 89 -19.20 -16.03 -42.67
CA LEU A 89 -19.15 -14.57 -42.90
C LEU A 89 -19.87 -13.78 -41.80
N MET A 90 -20.97 -14.33 -41.28
CA MET A 90 -21.76 -13.70 -40.21
C MET A 90 -21.02 -13.72 -38.87
N PHE A 91 -20.26 -14.78 -38.59
CA PHE A 91 -19.35 -14.85 -37.44
C PHE A 91 -18.41 -13.65 -37.40
N VAL A 92 -17.70 -13.37 -38.51
CA VAL A 92 -16.72 -12.27 -38.56
C VAL A 92 -17.41 -10.91 -38.42
N THR A 93 -18.54 -10.74 -39.11
CA THR A 93 -19.31 -9.49 -39.10
C THR A 93 -19.84 -9.17 -37.70
N TRP A 94 -20.52 -10.12 -37.07
CA TRP A 94 -21.07 -9.94 -35.73
C TRP A 94 -20.01 -9.91 -34.64
N LEU A 95 -18.87 -10.59 -34.82
CA LEU A 95 -17.73 -10.47 -33.92
C LEU A 95 -17.18 -9.04 -33.88
N ALA A 96 -17.03 -8.39 -35.04
CA ALA A 96 -16.57 -7.01 -35.12
C ALA A 96 -17.57 -6.05 -34.45
N VAL A 97 -18.87 -6.19 -34.73
CA VAL A 97 -19.93 -5.37 -34.13
C VAL A 97 -19.98 -5.57 -32.61
N ALA A 98 -19.96 -6.81 -32.15
CA ALA A 98 -19.95 -7.14 -30.72
C ALA A 98 -18.69 -6.61 -30.03
N CYS A 99 -17.52 -6.65 -30.69
CA CYS A 99 -16.30 -6.07 -30.15
C CYS A 99 -16.42 -4.55 -29.94
N CYS A 100 -17.00 -3.82 -30.91
CA CYS A 100 -17.29 -2.39 -30.75
C CYS A 100 -18.23 -2.12 -29.56
N LEU A 101 -19.28 -2.93 -29.40
CA LEU A 101 -20.22 -2.82 -28.28
C LEU A 101 -19.54 -3.10 -26.93
N VAL A 102 -18.64 -4.09 -26.86
CA VAL A 102 -17.87 -4.36 -25.64
C VAL A 102 -16.96 -3.19 -25.31
N VAL A 103 -16.22 -2.63 -26.28
CA VAL A 103 -15.38 -1.44 -26.05
C VAL A 103 -16.21 -0.29 -25.49
N LEU A 104 -17.36 -0.01 -26.11
CA LEU A 104 -18.28 1.04 -25.66
C LEU A 104 -18.76 0.79 -24.22
N ALA A 105 -19.23 -0.44 -23.93
CA ALA A 105 -19.69 -0.82 -22.59
C ALA A 105 -18.56 -0.71 -21.55
N THR A 106 -17.35 -1.16 -21.88
CA THR A 106 -16.17 -1.08 -21.02
C THR A 106 -15.84 0.37 -20.66
N ILE A 107 -15.84 1.30 -21.63
CA ILE A 107 -15.56 2.73 -21.38
C ILE A 107 -16.66 3.38 -20.53
N ILE A 108 -17.93 3.10 -20.82
CA ILE A 108 -19.06 3.68 -20.06
C ILE A 108 -19.03 3.19 -18.61
N MET A 109 -18.88 1.88 -18.42
CA MET A 109 -18.89 1.26 -17.09
C MET A 109 -17.66 1.67 -16.29
N SER A 110 -16.47 1.77 -16.90
CA SER A 110 -15.25 2.17 -16.19
C SER A 110 -15.38 3.58 -15.61
N LYS A 111 -15.93 4.52 -16.38
CA LYS A 111 -16.16 5.90 -15.92
C LYS A 111 -17.23 5.99 -14.83
N ARG A 112 -18.30 5.18 -14.91
CA ARG A 112 -19.39 5.21 -13.93
C ARG A 112 -19.02 4.52 -12.62
N MET A 113 -18.45 3.32 -12.71
CA MET A 113 -18.06 2.51 -11.55
C MET A 113 -16.73 2.97 -10.92
N GLY A 114 -15.87 3.64 -11.70
CA GLY A 114 -14.63 4.24 -11.21
C GLY A 114 -14.83 5.36 -10.19
N LYS A 115 -15.96 6.09 -10.22
CA LYS A 115 -16.26 7.16 -9.24
C LYS A 115 -16.26 6.66 -7.78
N PRO A 116 -16.97 5.58 -7.42
CA PRO A 116 -16.82 4.93 -6.11
C PRO A 116 -15.58 4.01 -6.02
N GLY A 117 -14.72 3.98 -7.03
CA GLY A 117 -13.53 3.13 -7.13
C GLY A 117 -13.84 1.64 -7.25
N LEU A 118 -14.93 1.26 -7.90
CA LEU A 118 -15.33 -0.14 -8.11
C LEU A 118 -14.85 -0.65 -9.48
N PRO A 119 -14.41 -1.91 -9.58
CA PRO A 119 -13.97 -2.51 -10.83
C PRO A 119 -15.18 -2.92 -11.70
N ILE A 120 -14.99 -2.89 -13.02
CA ILE A 120 -16.00 -3.37 -13.99
C ILE A 120 -15.98 -4.89 -14.19
N LEU A 121 -14.85 -5.53 -13.91
CA LEU A 121 -14.63 -6.98 -14.10
C LEU A 121 -15.06 -7.42 -15.53
N SER A 122 -15.64 -8.61 -15.66
CA SER A 122 -16.10 -9.18 -16.93
C SER A 122 -17.53 -8.79 -17.32
N LEU A 123 -18.16 -7.82 -16.62
CA LEU A 123 -19.55 -7.42 -16.90
C LEU A 123 -19.77 -6.94 -18.34
N PRO A 124 -18.90 -6.10 -18.95
CA PRO A 124 -19.09 -5.68 -20.33
C PRO A 124 -19.16 -6.86 -21.31
N PHE A 125 -18.28 -7.85 -21.14
CA PHE A 125 -18.30 -9.08 -21.92
C PHE A 125 -19.64 -9.83 -21.76
N ILE A 126 -20.07 -10.07 -20.52
CA ILE A 126 -21.28 -10.85 -20.22
C ILE A 126 -22.52 -10.21 -20.87
N LEU A 127 -22.71 -8.91 -20.65
CA LEU A 127 -23.89 -8.19 -21.13
C LEU A 127 -23.96 -8.20 -22.66
N VAL A 128 -22.84 -7.92 -23.35
CA VAL A 128 -22.82 -7.91 -24.81
C VAL A 128 -22.95 -9.31 -25.39
N PHE A 129 -22.30 -10.32 -24.80
CA PHE A 129 -22.41 -11.69 -25.30
C PHE A 129 -23.82 -12.25 -25.13
N TRP A 130 -24.53 -11.90 -24.04
CA TRP A 130 -25.95 -12.23 -23.90
C TRP A 130 -26.81 -11.58 -24.98
N LEU A 131 -26.57 -10.31 -25.32
CA LEU A 131 -27.27 -9.66 -26.43
C LEU A 131 -27.04 -10.41 -27.75
N VAL A 132 -25.81 -10.85 -28.01
CA VAL A 132 -25.48 -11.66 -29.19
C VAL A 132 -26.21 -13.01 -29.17
N LEU A 133 -26.22 -13.72 -28.03
CA LEU A 133 -26.91 -15.02 -27.92
C LEU A 133 -28.42 -14.90 -28.12
N LEU A 134 -29.04 -13.89 -27.51
CA LEU A 134 -30.48 -13.63 -27.68
C LEU A 134 -30.79 -13.23 -29.12
N ALA A 135 -29.94 -12.41 -29.75
CA ALA A 135 -30.09 -12.04 -31.15
C ALA A 135 -29.91 -13.24 -32.09
N SER A 136 -28.94 -14.13 -31.82
CA SER A 136 -28.72 -15.34 -32.62
C SER A 136 -29.89 -16.32 -32.54
N ASN A 137 -30.54 -16.39 -31.38
CA ASN A 137 -31.69 -17.25 -31.16
C ASN A 137 -33.03 -16.57 -31.47
N SER A 138 -33.01 -15.34 -31.99
CA SER A 138 -34.23 -14.60 -32.30
C SER A 138 -34.91 -15.13 -33.56
N ILE A 139 -36.22 -14.86 -33.68
CA ILE A 139 -37.04 -15.22 -34.85
C ILE A 139 -36.46 -14.59 -36.14
N PHE A 140 -35.72 -13.47 -36.00
CA PHE A 140 -34.99 -12.82 -37.06
C PHE A 140 -33.60 -13.45 -37.19
N ASN A 141 -33.43 -14.30 -38.19
CA ASN A 141 -32.19 -15.05 -38.40
C ASN A 141 -30.99 -14.10 -38.65
N THR A 142 -30.07 -14.03 -37.68
CA THR A 142 -28.82 -13.25 -37.81
C THR A 142 -27.76 -13.95 -38.65
N GLY A 143 -28.00 -15.21 -39.06
CA GLY A 143 -27.06 -16.06 -39.77
C GLY A 143 -25.92 -16.61 -38.92
N LEU A 144 -25.94 -16.36 -37.60
CA LEU A 144 -25.03 -16.97 -36.64
C LEU A 144 -25.46 -18.41 -36.35
N SER A 145 -24.62 -19.37 -36.74
CA SER A 145 -24.84 -20.78 -36.41
C SER A 145 -24.13 -21.12 -35.10
N GLN A 146 -24.90 -21.47 -34.08
CA GLN A 146 -24.37 -22.03 -32.84
C GLN A 146 -23.89 -23.46 -33.08
N LYS A 147 -22.75 -23.83 -32.50
CA LYS A 147 -22.28 -25.21 -32.55
C LYS A 147 -23.26 -26.10 -31.78
N SER A 148 -23.79 -27.15 -32.43
CA SER A 148 -24.57 -28.21 -31.79
C SER A 148 -23.62 -29.08 -30.96
N SER A 149 -23.43 -28.76 -29.68
CA SER A 149 -22.41 -29.46 -28.90
C SER A 149 -22.78 -30.93 -28.64
N SER A 150 -21.95 -31.88 -29.08
CA SER A 150 -21.48 -32.88 -28.13
C SER A 150 -20.10 -32.42 -27.68
N LEU A 151 -19.97 -32.06 -26.39
CA LEU A 151 -18.69 -31.72 -25.77
C LEU A 151 -17.66 -32.85 -25.97
N LEU A 152 -18.13 -34.08 -26.22
CA LEU A 152 -17.33 -35.25 -26.60
C LEU A 152 -16.64 -35.13 -27.97
N GLU A 153 -17.26 -34.54 -29.00
CA GLU A 153 -16.60 -34.43 -30.32
C GLU A 153 -15.43 -33.44 -30.29
N GLU A 154 -15.50 -32.34 -29.55
CA GLU A 154 -14.38 -31.40 -29.40
C GLU A 154 -13.22 -31.99 -28.57
N ILE A 155 -13.48 -32.94 -27.64
CA ILE A 155 -12.45 -33.68 -26.87
C ILE A 155 -11.57 -34.53 -27.80
N TYR A 156 -12.14 -35.10 -28.86
CA TYR A 156 -11.43 -36.04 -29.75
C TYR A 156 -10.94 -35.42 -31.08
N THR A 157 -11.30 -34.17 -31.39
CA THR A 157 -11.01 -33.54 -32.70
C THR A 157 -10.03 -32.35 -32.66
N GLY A 158 -9.44 -32.03 -31.50
CA GLY A 158 -8.28 -31.13 -31.44
C GLY A 158 -7.14 -31.62 -32.35
N PRO A 159 -6.33 -30.72 -32.96
CA PRO A 159 -5.33 -31.10 -33.95
C PRO A 159 -4.46 -32.24 -33.40
N GLY A 160 -4.42 -33.34 -34.15
CA GLY A 160 -4.12 -34.71 -33.71
C GLY A 160 -2.72 -35.02 -33.18
N ASN A 161 -2.17 -34.22 -32.27
CA ASN A 161 -0.93 -34.51 -31.53
C ASN A 161 -1.08 -34.41 -30.00
N LEU A 162 -2.11 -33.72 -29.46
CA LEU A 162 -2.29 -33.52 -28.01
C LEU A 162 -3.37 -34.43 -27.38
N ALA A 163 -4.29 -34.97 -28.16
CA ALA A 163 -5.40 -35.80 -27.65
C ALA A 163 -4.91 -37.05 -26.91
N GLY A 164 -3.83 -37.68 -27.39
CA GLY A 164 -3.21 -38.83 -26.72
C GLY A 164 -2.60 -38.47 -25.35
N ALA A 165 -1.91 -37.34 -25.26
CA ALA A 165 -1.34 -36.86 -24.01
C ALA A 165 -2.43 -36.44 -23.01
N GLU A 166 -3.51 -35.81 -23.49
CA GLU A 166 -4.63 -35.43 -22.65
C GLU A 166 -5.40 -36.65 -22.13
N GLY A 167 -5.64 -37.65 -22.98
CA GLY A 167 -6.26 -38.92 -22.58
C GLY A 167 -5.41 -39.67 -21.54
N TYR A 168 -4.09 -39.72 -21.72
CA TYR A 168 -3.18 -40.30 -20.75
C TYR A 168 -3.19 -39.54 -19.40
N LEU A 169 -3.16 -38.21 -19.43
CA LEU A 169 -3.22 -37.40 -18.20
C LEU A 169 -4.55 -37.55 -17.49
N ALA A 170 -5.66 -37.67 -18.22
CA ALA A 170 -6.98 -37.85 -17.63
C ALA A 170 -7.12 -39.18 -16.88
N THR A 171 -6.45 -40.25 -17.33
CA THR A 171 -6.44 -41.56 -16.66
C THR A 171 -5.39 -41.66 -15.55
N THR A 172 -4.24 -41.01 -15.72
CA THR A 172 -3.11 -41.13 -14.78
C THR A 172 -3.24 -40.19 -13.57
N LEU A 173 -3.79 -38.99 -13.76
CA LEU A 173 -3.81 -37.95 -12.74
C LEU A 173 -4.95 -38.17 -11.72
N PRO A 174 -4.73 -37.95 -10.40
CA PRO A 174 -5.79 -38.03 -9.41
C PRO A 174 -6.99 -37.14 -9.76
N LYS A 175 -8.22 -37.64 -9.54
CA LYS A 175 -9.48 -36.94 -9.89
C LYS A 175 -9.51 -35.49 -9.42
N LEU A 176 -9.05 -35.23 -8.20
CA LEU A 176 -9.01 -33.90 -7.61
C LEU A 176 -8.05 -32.94 -8.35
N MET A 177 -6.87 -33.43 -8.75
CA MET A 177 -5.90 -32.64 -9.51
C MET A 177 -6.40 -32.37 -10.94
N SER A 178 -7.00 -33.39 -11.57
CA SER A 178 -7.65 -33.23 -12.89
C SER A 178 -8.77 -32.18 -12.83
N LEU A 179 -9.62 -32.24 -11.79
CA LEU A 179 -10.67 -31.26 -11.53
C LEU A 179 -10.10 -29.84 -11.37
N PHE A 180 -9.02 -29.67 -10.61
CA PHE A 180 -8.37 -28.37 -10.42
C PHE A 180 -7.87 -27.78 -11.74
N PHE A 181 -7.11 -28.54 -12.54
CA PHE A 181 -6.56 -28.04 -13.80
C PHE A 181 -7.64 -27.77 -14.84
N ARG A 182 -8.64 -28.65 -14.99
CA ARG A 182 -9.79 -28.41 -15.87
C ARG A 182 -10.60 -27.18 -15.45
N SER A 183 -10.68 -26.90 -14.15
CA SER A 183 -11.33 -25.69 -13.65
C SER A 183 -10.57 -24.42 -14.03
N LEU A 184 -9.23 -24.43 -13.98
CA LEU A 184 -8.42 -23.29 -14.42
C LEU A 184 -8.53 -23.01 -15.92
N SER A 185 -8.55 -24.05 -16.76
CA SER A 185 -8.73 -23.87 -18.21
C SER A 185 -10.16 -23.45 -18.59
N ALA A 186 -11.17 -23.81 -17.78
CA ALA A 186 -12.56 -23.39 -17.97
C ALA A 186 -12.76 -21.87 -17.92
N ILE A 187 -11.84 -21.14 -17.30
CA ILE A 187 -11.81 -19.67 -17.29
C ILE A 187 -11.69 -19.11 -18.72
N LEU A 188 -10.98 -19.81 -19.61
CA LEU A 188 -10.84 -19.47 -21.03
C LEU A 188 -11.77 -20.29 -21.94
N PHE A 189 -12.89 -20.79 -21.42
CA PHE A 189 -13.84 -21.64 -22.16
C PHE A 189 -13.22 -22.93 -22.73
N GLN A 190 -12.21 -23.47 -22.05
CA GLN A 190 -11.55 -24.72 -22.42
C GLN A 190 -11.72 -25.77 -21.31
N HIS A 191 -11.49 -27.03 -21.61
CA HIS A 191 -11.60 -28.12 -20.63
C HIS A 191 -10.30 -28.95 -20.56
N ASN A 192 -9.22 -28.46 -21.17
CA ASN A 192 -7.97 -29.20 -21.32
C ASN A 192 -7.14 -29.20 -20.03
N ILE A 193 -6.63 -30.37 -19.62
CA ILE A 193 -5.77 -30.51 -18.43
C ILE A 193 -4.45 -29.76 -18.63
N ILE A 194 -3.83 -29.92 -19.81
CA ILE A 194 -2.54 -29.30 -20.16
C ILE A 194 -2.65 -27.77 -20.12
N ALA A 195 -3.74 -27.20 -20.67
CA ALA A 195 -4.02 -25.78 -20.59
C ALA A 195 -4.09 -25.31 -19.12
N GLY A 196 -4.78 -26.07 -18.28
CA GLY A 196 -4.88 -25.81 -16.84
C GLY A 196 -3.54 -25.85 -16.12
N MET A 197 -2.68 -26.82 -16.44
CA MET A 197 -1.33 -26.92 -15.88
C MET A 197 -0.45 -25.74 -16.28
N LEU A 198 -0.51 -25.31 -17.54
CA LEU A 198 0.22 -24.15 -18.03
C LEU A 198 -0.26 -22.87 -17.33
N ILE A 199 -1.58 -22.66 -17.22
CA ILE A 199 -2.16 -21.53 -16.48
C ILE A 199 -1.70 -21.56 -15.01
N ALA A 200 -1.80 -22.69 -14.34
CA ALA A 200 -1.35 -22.88 -12.96
C ALA A 200 0.14 -22.50 -12.79
N MET A 201 1.00 -22.97 -13.69
CA MET A 201 2.43 -22.64 -13.70
C MET A 201 2.66 -21.14 -13.92
N GLY A 202 1.94 -20.53 -14.86
CA GLY A 202 2.04 -19.09 -15.11
C GLY A 202 1.62 -18.26 -13.90
N ILE A 203 0.55 -18.65 -13.21
CA ILE A 203 0.10 -17.99 -11.98
C ILE A 203 1.13 -18.19 -10.88
N LEU A 204 1.67 -19.39 -10.69
CA LEU A 204 2.70 -19.67 -9.68
C LEU A 204 3.98 -18.84 -9.90
N VAL A 205 4.42 -18.70 -11.16
CA VAL A 205 5.54 -17.83 -11.52
C VAL A 205 5.21 -16.37 -11.21
N HIS A 206 3.98 -15.95 -11.48
CA HIS A 206 3.54 -14.59 -11.22
C HIS A 206 3.42 -14.26 -9.73
N SER A 207 2.59 -15.02 -9.01
CA SER A 207 2.19 -14.78 -7.62
C SER A 207 1.93 -16.11 -6.88
N ARG A 208 2.73 -16.34 -5.84
CA ARG A 208 2.61 -17.48 -4.93
C ARG A 208 1.38 -17.32 -4.03
N ILE A 209 1.10 -16.09 -3.62
CA ILE A 209 -0.08 -15.75 -2.81
C ILE A 209 -1.36 -16.08 -3.59
N ALA A 210 -1.51 -15.57 -4.81
CA ALA A 210 -2.67 -15.85 -5.65
C ALA A 210 -2.82 -17.35 -5.91
N PHE A 211 -1.72 -18.04 -6.23
CA PHE A 211 -1.70 -19.48 -6.44
C PHE A 211 -2.18 -20.26 -5.21
N SER A 212 -1.66 -19.92 -4.02
CA SER A 212 -2.08 -20.58 -2.77
C SER A 212 -3.55 -20.34 -2.45
N LEU A 213 -4.09 -19.14 -2.73
CA LEU A 213 -5.49 -18.83 -2.54
C LEU A 213 -6.40 -19.57 -3.53
N LEU A 214 -5.95 -19.80 -4.77
CA LEU A 214 -6.68 -20.65 -5.72
C LEU A 214 -6.79 -22.09 -5.20
N ILE A 215 -5.71 -22.65 -4.65
CA ILE A 215 -5.72 -23.99 -4.04
C ILE A 215 -6.67 -24.03 -2.84
N ILE A 216 -6.57 -23.05 -1.92
CA ILE A 216 -7.43 -23.00 -0.73
C ILE A 216 -8.89 -22.87 -1.14
N SER A 217 -9.21 -21.95 -2.05
CA SER A 217 -10.58 -21.75 -2.55
C SER A 217 -11.14 -23.01 -3.22
N PHE A 218 -10.31 -23.70 -4.00
CA PHE A 218 -10.67 -24.98 -4.62
C PHE A 218 -10.97 -26.07 -3.58
N LEU A 219 -10.06 -26.28 -2.62
CA LEU A 219 -10.23 -27.28 -1.56
C LEU A 219 -11.44 -26.96 -0.69
N THR A 220 -11.65 -25.69 -0.33
CA THR A 220 -12.83 -25.25 0.41
C THR A 220 -14.11 -25.49 -0.38
N ALA A 221 -14.14 -25.22 -1.69
CA ALA A 221 -15.30 -25.49 -2.53
C ALA A 221 -15.62 -26.99 -2.62
N CYS A 222 -14.61 -27.84 -2.84
CA CYS A 222 -14.79 -29.30 -2.83
C CYS A 222 -15.27 -29.80 -1.47
N GLY A 223 -14.67 -29.32 -0.37
CA GLY A 223 -15.08 -29.68 0.99
C GLY A 223 -16.51 -29.22 1.32
N PHE A 224 -16.86 -27.99 0.96
CA PHE A 224 -18.20 -27.45 1.15
C PHE A 224 -19.25 -28.23 0.36
N ASN A 225 -18.97 -28.62 -0.88
CA ASN A 225 -19.86 -29.48 -1.65
C ASN A 225 -20.02 -30.87 -1.03
N ASN A 226 -18.94 -31.44 -0.49
CA ASN A 226 -18.99 -32.74 0.18
C ASN A 226 -19.85 -32.70 1.45
N ILE A 227 -19.88 -31.56 2.15
CA ILE A 227 -20.70 -31.38 3.36
C ILE A 227 -22.17 -31.11 2.99
N THR A 228 -22.42 -30.26 1.98
CA THR A 228 -23.77 -29.80 1.64
C THR A 228 -24.50 -30.71 0.66
N HIS A 229 -23.77 -31.57 -0.06
CA HIS A 229 -24.28 -32.35 -1.18
C HIS A 229 -25.02 -31.52 -2.25
N THR A 230 -24.64 -30.25 -2.40
CA THR A 230 -25.28 -29.31 -3.34
C THR A 230 -25.21 -29.80 -4.79
N TYR A 231 -24.07 -30.36 -5.19
CA TYR A 231 -23.86 -31.02 -6.48
C TYR A 231 -23.48 -32.49 -6.24
N PRO A 232 -24.46 -33.43 -6.24
CA PRO A 232 -24.23 -34.84 -5.94
C PRO A 232 -23.25 -35.52 -6.91
N GLU A 233 -23.33 -35.17 -8.20
CA GLU A 233 -22.46 -35.70 -9.27
C GLU A 233 -21.10 -34.99 -9.37
N GLY A 234 -20.85 -34.01 -8.50
CA GLY A 234 -19.65 -33.18 -8.51
C GLY A 234 -19.87 -31.79 -9.12
N ILE A 235 -19.02 -30.85 -8.70
CA ILE A 235 -19.10 -29.45 -9.12
C ILE A 235 -18.58 -29.32 -10.55
N SER A 236 -19.31 -28.60 -11.41
CA SER A 236 -18.84 -28.26 -12.76
C SER A 236 -17.51 -27.47 -12.72
N TYR A 237 -16.59 -27.82 -13.62
CA TYR A 237 -15.29 -27.13 -13.80
C TYR A 237 -15.47 -25.61 -13.94
N TYR A 238 -16.53 -25.20 -14.64
CA TYR A 238 -16.82 -23.79 -14.90
C TYR A 238 -17.32 -23.03 -13.65
N HIS A 239 -18.19 -23.67 -12.85
CA HIS A 239 -18.63 -23.10 -11.57
C HIS A 239 -17.47 -23.01 -10.58
N LEU A 240 -16.56 -23.98 -10.62
CA LEU A 240 -15.40 -24.00 -9.73
C LEU A 240 -14.35 -22.95 -10.12
N GLY A 241 -13.89 -22.95 -11.38
CA GLY A 241 -12.80 -22.09 -11.84
C GLY A 241 -13.19 -20.63 -12.02
N ALA A 242 -14.03 -20.35 -13.01
CA ALA A 242 -14.39 -18.98 -13.43
C ALA A 242 -15.21 -18.22 -12.39
N ASN A 243 -15.80 -18.92 -11.42
CA ASN A 243 -16.63 -18.33 -10.38
C ASN A 243 -16.01 -18.48 -8.99
N LEU A 244 -16.11 -19.65 -8.35
CA LEU A 244 -15.71 -19.79 -6.94
C LEU A 244 -14.24 -19.47 -6.68
N MET A 245 -13.33 -20.12 -7.41
CA MET A 245 -11.87 -19.98 -7.24
C MET A 245 -11.41 -18.55 -7.56
N MET A 246 -11.76 -18.04 -8.75
CA MET A 246 -11.36 -16.70 -9.17
C MET A 246 -11.98 -15.61 -8.32
N ALA A 247 -13.24 -15.77 -7.89
CA ALA A 247 -13.92 -14.73 -7.11
C ALA A 247 -13.30 -14.58 -5.73
N SER A 248 -13.09 -15.72 -5.07
CA SER A 248 -12.45 -15.77 -3.76
C SER A 248 -11.00 -15.25 -3.82
N MET A 249 -10.20 -15.68 -4.80
CA MET A 249 -8.83 -15.20 -4.98
C MET A 249 -8.77 -13.70 -5.26
N ALA A 250 -9.68 -13.16 -6.10
CA ALA A 250 -9.69 -11.75 -6.46
C ALA A 250 -9.93 -10.85 -5.26
N ILE A 251 -11.00 -11.09 -4.48
CA ILE A 251 -11.28 -10.27 -3.29
C ILE A 251 -10.17 -10.38 -2.26
N SER A 252 -9.65 -11.59 -2.02
CA SER A 252 -8.73 -11.88 -0.92
C SER A 252 -7.25 -11.60 -1.18
N SER A 253 -6.86 -11.26 -2.40
CA SER A 253 -5.44 -10.96 -2.72
C SER A 253 -5.20 -9.75 -3.61
N PHE A 254 -6.13 -9.47 -4.52
CA PHE A 254 -6.00 -8.36 -5.43
C PHE A 254 -6.66 -7.11 -4.85
N PHE A 255 -7.92 -7.22 -4.40
CA PHE A 255 -8.68 -6.08 -3.85
C PHE A 255 -8.41 -5.82 -2.36
N THR A 256 -7.96 -6.83 -1.61
CA THR A 256 -7.47 -6.67 -0.24
C THR A 256 -5.97 -6.98 -0.16
N ILE A 257 -5.27 -6.28 0.73
CA ILE A 257 -3.87 -6.59 1.07
C ILE A 257 -3.83 -7.99 1.71
N PRO A 258 -3.03 -8.93 1.16
CA PRO A 258 -2.94 -10.29 1.68
C PRO A 258 -2.58 -10.34 3.17
N SER A 259 -3.40 -11.03 3.96
CA SER A 259 -3.20 -11.23 5.38
C SER A 259 -3.90 -12.50 5.85
N LEU A 260 -3.68 -12.93 7.09
CA LEU A 260 -4.46 -14.04 7.67
C LEU A 260 -5.98 -13.84 7.50
N ARG A 261 -6.48 -12.61 7.63
CA ARG A 261 -7.90 -12.30 7.48
C ARG A 261 -8.37 -12.36 6.05
N SER A 262 -7.52 -12.02 5.08
CA SER A 262 -7.88 -12.14 3.67
C SER A 262 -8.00 -13.62 3.26
N TYR A 263 -7.18 -14.50 3.82
CA TYR A 263 -7.32 -15.95 3.64
C TYR A 263 -8.58 -16.50 4.30
N LEU A 264 -8.95 -16.02 5.50
CA LEU A 264 -10.25 -16.36 6.10
C LEU A 264 -11.42 -15.85 5.26
N LEU A 265 -11.31 -14.65 4.69
CA LEU A 265 -12.30 -14.11 3.76
C LEU A 265 -12.44 -15.01 2.53
N ALA A 266 -11.35 -15.60 2.04
CA ALA A 266 -11.38 -16.50 0.89
C ALA A 266 -12.23 -17.74 1.15
N ILE A 267 -12.12 -18.30 2.36
CA ILE A 267 -12.92 -19.45 2.81
C ILE A 267 -14.40 -19.04 2.94
N LEU A 268 -14.67 -17.87 3.55
CA LEU A 268 -16.02 -17.36 3.75
C LEU A 268 -16.75 -17.01 2.45
N CYS A 269 -16.02 -16.64 1.39
CA CYS A 269 -16.61 -16.33 0.09
C CYS A 269 -17.22 -17.55 -0.60
N ILE A 270 -16.77 -18.77 -0.29
CA ILE A 270 -17.21 -19.98 -0.98
C ILE A 270 -18.70 -20.28 -0.73
N PRO A 271 -19.22 -20.36 0.51
CA PRO A 271 -20.65 -20.55 0.74
C PRO A 271 -21.54 -19.51 0.03
N LEU A 272 -21.14 -18.23 0.07
CA LEU A 272 -21.85 -17.15 -0.62
C LEU A 272 -21.86 -17.36 -2.14
N GLY A 273 -20.72 -17.80 -2.69
CA GLY A 273 -20.59 -18.13 -4.10
C GLY A 273 -21.51 -19.27 -4.54
N PHE A 274 -21.66 -20.33 -3.73
CA PHE A 274 -22.59 -21.43 -4.03
C PHE A 274 -24.04 -20.95 -4.16
N ILE A 275 -24.51 -20.17 -3.19
CA ILE A 275 -25.87 -19.60 -3.20
C ILE A 275 -26.06 -18.75 -4.46
N LEU A 276 -25.10 -17.87 -4.73
CA LEU A 276 -25.17 -16.96 -5.87
C LEU A 276 -25.15 -17.68 -7.21
N ILE A 277 -24.29 -18.69 -7.37
CA ILE A 277 -24.23 -19.52 -8.60
C ILE A 277 -25.56 -20.22 -8.82
N ASN A 278 -26.14 -20.85 -7.80
CA ASN A 278 -27.40 -21.58 -7.94
C ASN A 278 -28.56 -20.64 -8.27
N ALA A 279 -28.66 -19.51 -7.57
CA ALA A 279 -29.70 -18.51 -7.80
C ALA A 279 -29.62 -17.93 -9.23
N LEU A 280 -28.42 -17.52 -9.66
CA LEU A 280 -28.22 -16.95 -10.99
C LEU A 280 -28.37 -18.00 -12.09
N THR A 281 -27.94 -19.25 -11.88
CA THR A 281 -28.17 -20.35 -12.83
C THR A 281 -29.64 -20.60 -13.05
N THR A 282 -30.41 -20.66 -11.97
CA THR A 282 -31.86 -20.87 -12.05
C THR A 282 -32.53 -19.70 -12.79
N LEU A 283 -32.13 -18.46 -12.49
CA LEU A 283 -32.69 -17.26 -13.14
C LEU A 283 -32.34 -17.19 -14.63
N MET A 284 -31.09 -17.46 -15.00
CA MET A 284 -30.64 -17.37 -16.39
C MET A 284 -31.16 -18.51 -17.27
N ALA A 285 -31.41 -19.68 -16.68
CA ALA A 285 -32.00 -20.81 -17.38
C ALA A 285 -33.39 -20.49 -17.97
N LEU A 286 -34.17 -19.59 -17.36
CA LEU A 286 -35.47 -19.13 -17.87
C LEU A 286 -35.38 -18.50 -19.27
N HIS A 287 -34.22 -17.94 -19.62
CA HIS A 287 -33.96 -17.30 -20.89
C HIS A 287 -32.95 -18.06 -21.76
N ALA A 288 -32.65 -19.32 -21.41
CA ALA A 288 -31.63 -20.14 -22.05
C ALA A 288 -30.25 -19.45 -22.12
N LEU A 289 -29.93 -18.63 -21.11
CA LEU A 289 -28.66 -17.93 -21.03
C LEU A 289 -27.68 -18.64 -20.10
N PRO A 290 -26.40 -18.77 -20.50
CA PRO A 290 -25.35 -19.21 -19.59
C PRO A 290 -25.00 -18.11 -18.59
N VAL A 291 -24.76 -18.50 -17.34
CA VAL A 291 -24.45 -17.58 -16.23
C VAL A 291 -23.08 -16.91 -16.36
N PHE A 292 -22.17 -17.52 -17.10
CA PHE A 292 -20.78 -17.10 -17.24
C PHE A 292 -20.09 -16.75 -15.90
N SER A 293 -19.29 -15.68 -15.88
CA SER A 293 -18.62 -15.13 -14.70
C SER A 293 -19.44 -14.05 -13.99
N LEU A 294 -20.77 -14.05 -14.17
CA LEU A 294 -21.65 -13.12 -13.46
C LEU A 294 -21.60 -13.31 -11.92
N PRO A 295 -21.63 -14.54 -11.36
CA PRO A 295 -21.47 -14.75 -9.93
C PRO A 295 -20.15 -14.18 -9.42
N PHE A 296 -19.07 -14.38 -10.17
CA PHE A 296 -17.78 -13.75 -9.88
C PHE A 296 -17.87 -12.22 -9.80
N CYS A 297 -18.54 -11.57 -10.76
CA CYS A 297 -18.70 -10.13 -10.78
C CYS A 297 -19.52 -9.62 -9.60
N VAL A 298 -20.71 -10.20 -9.40
CA VAL A 298 -21.65 -9.79 -8.36
C VAL A 298 -21.04 -9.98 -6.98
N LEU A 299 -20.38 -11.10 -6.71
CA LEU A 299 -19.74 -11.37 -5.42
C LEU A 299 -18.64 -10.34 -5.11
N ASN A 300 -17.70 -10.14 -6.05
CA ASN A 300 -16.58 -9.22 -5.83
C ASN A 300 -17.01 -7.76 -5.71
N ILE A 301 -17.90 -7.29 -6.59
CA ILE A 301 -18.36 -5.89 -6.56
C ILE A 301 -19.12 -5.62 -5.27
N SER A 302 -20.03 -6.51 -4.88
CA SER A 302 -20.85 -6.34 -3.67
C SER A 302 -20.00 -6.36 -2.41
N LEU A 303 -19.08 -7.32 -2.29
CA LEU A 303 -18.22 -7.47 -1.13
C LEU A 303 -17.19 -6.33 -1.03
N LEU A 304 -16.59 -5.92 -2.15
CA LEU A 304 -15.68 -4.77 -2.17
C LEU A 304 -16.42 -3.48 -1.79
N TYR A 305 -17.62 -3.27 -2.31
CA TYR A 305 -18.42 -2.10 -1.96
C TYR A 305 -18.80 -2.11 -0.47
N PHE A 306 -19.21 -3.26 0.07
CA PHE A 306 -19.46 -3.44 1.50
C PHE A 306 -18.23 -3.11 2.36
N LEU A 307 -17.05 -3.61 1.99
CA LEU A 307 -15.81 -3.32 2.71
C LEU A 307 -15.45 -1.83 2.67
N LYS A 308 -15.78 -1.11 1.59
CA LYS A 308 -15.60 0.35 1.51
C LYS A 308 -16.58 1.10 2.42
N LEU A 309 -17.84 0.67 2.47
CA LEU A 309 -18.87 1.32 3.30
C LEU A 309 -18.63 1.16 4.80
N THR A 310 -18.05 0.03 5.22
CA THR A 310 -17.80 -0.26 6.65
C THR A 310 -16.60 0.47 7.24
N GLY A 311 -15.89 1.28 6.45
CA GLY A 311 -14.79 2.13 6.93
C GLY A 311 -13.45 1.41 7.12
N HIS A 312 -12.57 1.98 7.96
CA HIS A 312 -11.19 1.51 8.11
C HIS A 312 -11.08 0.25 8.97
N HIS A 313 -10.75 -0.88 8.35
CA HIS A 313 -10.42 -2.14 9.05
C HIS A 313 -8.91 -2.34 9.13
N PRO A 314 -8.25 -2.06 10.28
CA PRO A 314 -6.79 -2.04 10.36
C PRO A 314 -6.11 -3.37 10.05
N LYS A 315 -6.83 -4.51 10.10
CA LYS A 315 -6.26 -5.83 9.75
C LYS A 315 -6.87 -6.50 8.51
N LEU A 316 -7.84 -5.86 7.84
CA LEU A 316 -8.32 -6.25 6.51
C LEU A 316 -8.31 -5.00 5.64
N GLN A 317 -7.12 -4.64 5.17
CA GLN A 317 -6.89 -3.41 4.44
C GLN A 317 -7.22 -3.59 2.96
N LEU A 318 -7.90 -2.61 2.37
CA LEU A 318 -8.13 -2.56 0.93
C LEU A 318 -6.87 -2.13 0.18
N THR A 319 -6.66 -2.67 -1.00
CA THR A 319 -5.59 -2.25 -1.91
C THR A 319 -5.96 -0.92 -2.55
N ILE A 320 -5.35 0.18 -2.07
CA ILE A 320 -5.62 1.53 -2.58
C ILE A 320 -4.87 1.75 -3.91
N ALA A 321 -3.57 1.47 -3.93
CA ALA A 321 -2.73 1.52 -5.12
C ALA A 321 -2.42 0.08 -5.58
N GLN A 322 -2.74 -0.23 -6.84
CA GLN A 322 -2.66 -1.59 -7.37
C GLN A 322 -1.40 -1.79 -8.22
N HIS A 323 -0.51 -2.68 -7.80
CA HIS A 323 0.69 -3.07 -8.55
C HIS A 323 0.54 -4.37 -9.34
N TYR A 324 -0.68 -4.90 -9.45
CA TYR A 324 -1.02 -6.13 -10.17
C TYR A 324 -0.17 -7.34 -9.74
N SER A 325 0.15 -7.40 -8.44
CA SER A 325 0.82 -8.51 -7.76
C SER A 325 0.50 -8.42 -6.27
N PRO A 326 -0.15 -9.45 -5.69
CA PRO A 326 -0.43 -9.49 -4.26
C PRO A 326 0.82 -9.31 -3.38
N GLU A 327 1.96 -9.91 -3.74
CA GLU A 327 3.22 -9.80 -3.03
C GLU A 327 3.74 -8.36 -3.04
N LYS A 328 3.74 -7.71 -4.21
CA LYS A 328 4.19 -6.33 -4.33
C LYS A 328 3.32 -5.39 -3.51
N ASN A 329 2.00 -5.57 -3.54
CA ASN A 329 1.07 -4.77 -2.73
C ASN A 329 1.33 -4.97 -1.24
N LEU A 330 1.49 -6.22 -0.79
CA LEU A 330 1.79 -6.55 0.60
C LEU A 330 3.10 -5.88 1.06
N TYR A 331 4.19 -6.08 0.32
CA TYR A 331 5.49 -5.50 0.70
C TYR A 331 5.48 -3.98 0.63
N HIS A 332 4.79 -3.38 -0.33
CA HIS A 332 4.66 -1.93 -0.41
C HIS A 332 3.97 -1.36 0.83
N VAL A 333 2.84 -1.92 1.25
CA VAL A 333 2.12 -1.47 2.45
C VAL A 333 2.93 -1.68 3.72
N LEU A 334 3.57 -2.83 3.88
CA LEU A 334 4.42 -3.10 5.04
C LEU A 334 5.59 -2.12 5.14
N ASN A 335 6.21 -1.81 4.01
CA ASN A 335 7.33 -0.89 3.96
C ASN A 335 6.88 0.57 4.21
N LEU A 336 5.66 0.93 3.79
CA LEU A 336 5.13 2.26 4.00
C LEU A 336 4.39 2.45 5.34
N GLN A 337 4.08 1.41 6.13
CA GLN A 337 3.21 1.54 7.31
C GLN A 337 3.61 2.67 8.27
N ASN A 338 4.90 2.84 8.57
CA ASN A 338 5.38 3.93 9.42
C ASN A 338 5.37 5.30 8.73
N ARG A 339 5.46 5.30 7.39
CA ARG A 339 5.52 6.48 6.50
C ARG A 339 4.11 6.98 6.12
N LEU A 340 3.11 6.10 6.10
CA LEU A 340 1.69 6.43 5.84
C LEU A 340 1.09 7.30 6.95
N ASN A 341 1.68 7.33 8.14
CA ASN A 341 1.19 8.17 9.23
C ASN A 341 1.28 9.66 8.90
N ASP A 342 2.27 10.09 8.10
CA ASP A 342 2.35 11.47 7.59
C ASP A 342 1.18 11.84 6.68
N LEU A 343 0.54 10.86 6.04
CA LEU A 343 -0.66 11.08 5.23
C LEU A 343 -1.95 10.95 6.05
N LYS A 344 -1.88 10.29 7.21
CA LYS A 344 -3.04 9.99 8.06
C LYS A 344 -3.27 11.03 9.14
N TYR A 345 -2.20 11.54 9.74
CA TYR A 345 -2.24 12.47 10.85
C TYR A 345 -1.65 13.81 10.46
N MET A 346 -2.25 14.88 10.97
CA MET A 346 -1.62 16.19 11.05
C MET A 346 -0.47 16.11 12.04
N ARG A 347 0.63 16.76 11.69
CA ARG A 347 1.84 16.79 12.51
C ARG A 347 1.61 17.69 13.71
N LEU A 348 1.66 17.11 14.91
CA LEU A 348 1.61 17.82 16.18
C LEU A 348 2.83 17.41 17.01
N ASN A 349 3.72 18.35 17.26
CA ASN A 349 4.97 18.18 18.01
C ASN A 349 4.75 18.34 19.52
N LEU A 350 5.78 18.05 20.30
CA LEU A 350 5.76 18.34 21.74
C LEU A 350 5.67 19.85 21.98
N PRO A 351 4.88 20.31 22.97
CA PRO A 351 4.65 21.74 23.21
C PRO A 351 5.76 22.41 24.03
N PHE A 352 7.00 21.91 23.97
CA PHE A 352 8.11 22.41 24.77
C PHE A 352 9.46 22.13 24.11
N MET A 353 10.52 22.76 24.64
CA MET A 353 11.91 22.50 24.28
C MET A 353 12.62 21.70 25.35
N GLY A 354 13.67 20.99 24.95
CA GLY A 354 14.46 20.15 25.85
C GLY A 354 13.75 18.85 26.25
N TYR A 355 14.33 18.15 27.21
CA TYR A 355 13.82 16.89 27.73
C TYR A 355 12.82 17.11 28.87
N TRP A 356 11.66 16.46 28.76
CA TRP A 356 10.62 16.44 29.78
C TRP A 356 10.19 15.00 30.01
N THR A 357 9.78 14.70 31.23
CA THR A 357 9.28 13.39 31.65
C THR A 357 7.76 13.42 31.63
N VAL A 358 7.14 12.38 31.08
CA VAL A 358 5.69 12.17 31.16
C VAL A 358 5.35 11.71 32.58
N SER A 359 4.88 12.60 33.45
CA SER A 359 4.51 12.25 34.82
C SER A 359 3.21 11.45 34.88
N GLN A 360 2.26 11.73 33.98
CA GLN A 360 1.02 10.99 33.87
C GLN A 360 0.64 10.75 32.40
N GLY A 361 0.44 9.48 32.04
CA GLY A 361 0.10 9.07 30.67
C GLY A 361 -1.41 8.95 30.40
N TYR A 362 -1.75 8.41 29.23
CA TYR A 362 -3.12 8.05 28.90
C TYR A 362 -3.66 6.98 29.86
N ASN A 363 -4.89 7.19 30.35
CA ASN A 363 -5.56 6.38 31.36
C ASN A 363 -4.76 6.26 32.66
N GLY A 364 -4.04 7.33 33.03
CA GLY A 364 -3.23 7.38 34.24
C GLY A 364 -4.05 7.22 35.53
N SER A 365 -3.33 6.97 36.63
CA SER A 365 -3.91 6.56 37.92
C SER A 365 -4.66 7.67 38.66
N ILE A 366 -4.38 8.95 38.37
CA ILE A 366 -4.86 10.11 39.13
C ILE A 366 -6.08 10.75 38.44
N THR A 367 -5.85 11.75 37.58
CA THR A 367 -6.87 12.60 36.93
C THR A 367 -7.30 12.12 35.53
N HIS A 368 -6.44 11.42 34.78
CA HIS A 368 -6.72 10.96 33.41
C HIS A 368 -7.63 9.72 33.38
N LYS A 369 -8.91 9.89 33.69
CA LYS A 369 -9.90 8.80 33.73
C LYS A 369 -11.12 9.06 32.85
N GLY A 370 -11.74 7.99 32.35
CA GLY A 370 -12.98 8.04 31.59
C GLY A 370 -12.85 8.91 30.33
N GLU A 371 -13.72 9.91 30.20
CA GLU A 371 -13.76 10.80 29.02
C GLU A 371 -12.57 11.75 28.91
N TRP A 372 -11.81 11.96 30.01
CA TRP A 372 -10.57 12.74 30.04
C TRP A 372 -9.32 11.87 30.12
N GLY A 373 -9.45 10.58 29.78
CA GLY A 373 -8.35 9.61 29.88
C GLY A 373 -7.22 9.83 28.88
N GLN A 374 -7.41 10.57 27.80
CA GLN A 374 -6.43 10.70 26.71
C GLN A 374 -5.67 12.04 26.79
N ALA A 375 -5.11 12.32 27.98
CA ALA A 375 -4.31 13.49 28.29
C ALA A 375 -2.90 13.09 28.79
N LEU A 376 -1.99 14.04 28.78
CA LEU A 376 -0.59 13.87 29.18
C LEU A 376 -0.18 15.02 30.10
N ASP A 377 0.49 14.67 31.20
CA ASP A 377 1.13 15.64 32.08
C ASP A 377 2.65 15.54 31.93
N PHE A 378 3.31 16.68 31.81
CA PHE A 378 4.74 16.77 31.61
C PHE A 378 5.41 17.56 32.73
N VAL A 379 6.55 17.04 33.20
CA VAL A 379 7.44 17.68 34.19
C VAL A 379 8.88 17.66 33.71
N ILE A 380 9.76 18.44 34.31
CA ILE A 380 11.21 18.32 34.11
C ILE A 380 11.80 17.65 35.34
N THR A 381 12.62 16.63 35.14
CA THR A 381 13.31 15.92 36.23
C THR A 381 14.83 16.03 36.11
N ASP A 382 15.51 15.98 37.25
CA ASP A 382 16.97 15.81 37.31
C ASP A 382 17.40 14.34 37.18
N ASP A 383 18.71 14.08 37.29
CA ASP A 383 19.28 12.73 37.19
C ASP A 383 18.79 11.78 38.30
N GLU A 384 18.30 12.32 39.42
CA GLU A 384 17.70 11.56 40.53
C GLU A 384 16.17 11.42 40.39
N GLN A 385 15.60 11.84 39.25
CA GLN A 385 14.17 11.85 38.96
C GLN A 385 13.34 12.79 39.84
N LYS A 386 13.96 13.80 40.47
CA LYS A 386 13.23 14.83 41.24
C LYS A 386 12.74 15.94 40.32
N THR A 387 11.57 16.49 40.63
CA THR A 387 10.92 17.58 39.86
C THR A 387 11.36 18.99 40.28
N PHE A 388 12.12 19.10 41.37
CA PHE A 388 12.52 20.37 41.98
C PHE A 388 13.94 20.35 42.56
N GLN A 389 14.47 21.54 42.79
CA GLN A 389 15.66 21.79 43.62
C GLN A 389 15.24 22.09 45.06
N HIS A 390 16.00 21.60 46.04
CA HIS A 390 15.73 21.91 47.44
C HIS A 390 15.69 23.42 47.69
N PRO A 391 14.73 23.93 48.49
CA PRO A 391 13.86 23.19 49.41
C PRO A 391 12.52 22.69 48.85
N GLY A 392 12.14 22.99 47.60
CA GLY A 392 10.88 22.49 46.99
C GLY A 392 9.58 23.12 47.50
N THR A 393 9.65 24.21 48.26
CA THR A 393 8.47 24.85 48.90
C THR A 393 7.80 25.96 48.09
N LEU A 394 8.40 26.38 46.97
CA LEU A 394 7.92 27.47 46.12
C LEU A 394 7.87 26.98 44.67
N PRO A 395 6.95 27.48 43.82
CA PRO A 395 6.90 27.12 42.40
C PRO A 395 8.24 27.31 41.67
N GLU A 396 9.01 28.35 42.01
CA GLU A 396 10.31 28.66 41.42
C GLU A 396 11.38 27.58 41.66
N HIS A 397 11.19 26.71 42.65
CA HIS A 397 12.08 25.59 42.91
C HIS A 397 11.90 24.44 41.91
N PHE A 398 10.76 24.36 41.23
CA PHE A 398 10.45 23.29 40.28
C PHE A 398 11.04 23.59 38.91
N TYR A 399 11.69 22.58 38.31
CA TYR A 399 12.45 22.75 37.07
C TYR A 399 11.59 23.19 35.87
N CYS A 400 10.33 22.75 35.82
CA CYS A 400 9.38 23.09 34.77
C CYS A 400 8.73 24.46 34.93
N PHE A 401 8.70 25.05 36.14
CA PHE A 401 8.04 26.33 36.36
C PHE A 401 8.72 27.43 35.53
N ASN A 402 7.90 28.31 34.95
CA ASN A 402 8.35 29.41 34.11
C ASN A 402 9.15 28.98 32.85
N LYS A 403 9.02 27.72 32.42
CA LYS A 403 9.55 27.24 31.13
C LYS A 403 8.58 27.54 29.99
N PRO A 404 9.08 27.83 28.77
CA PRO A 404 8.24 28.20 27.63
C PRO A 404 7.36 27.03 27.19
N VAL A 405 6.09 27.35 26.92
CA VAL A 405 5.10 26.44 26.35
C VAL A 405 4.79 26.90 24.93
N LEU A 406 4.91 25.99 23.98
CA LEU A 406 4.89 26.25 22.54
C LEU A 406 3.65 25.66 21.87
N ALA A 407 3.27 26.22 20.73
CA ALA A 407 2.25 25.64 19.87
C ALA A 407 2.74 24.30 19.30
N CYS A 408 1.97 23.23 19.52
CA CYS A 408 2.30 21.90 19.01
C CYS A 408 2.18 21.78 17.48
N GLY A 409 1.44 22.67 16.83
CA GLY A 409 1.24 22.66 15.39
C GLY A 409 0.63 23.97 14.91
N ASP A 410 0.60 24.15 13.58
CA ASP A 410 -0.06 25.30 12.96
C ASP A 410 -1.55 25.34 13.32
N GLY A 411 -2.09 26.52 13.61
CA GLY A 411 -3.49 26.63 13.99
C GLY A 411 -3.95 28.04 14.32
N VAL A 412 -5.19 28.12 14.82
CA VAL A 412 -5.82 29.36 15.27
C VAL A 412 -6.16 29.22 16.76
N VAL A 413 -5.78 30.21 17.56
CA VAL A 413 -6.12 30.24 18.99
C VAL A 413 -7.62 30.45 19.13
N GLU A 414 -8.32 29.54 19.79
CA GLU A 414 -9.78 29.58 19.97
C GLU A 414 -10.17 30.16 21.33
N LEU A 415 -9.44 29.80 22.39
CA LEU A 415 -9.80 30.15 23.76
C LEU A 415 -8.55 30.39 24.59
N VAL A 416 -8.59 31.42 25.44
CA VAL A 416 -7.54 31.77 26.39
C VAL A 416 -8.15 32.09 27.76
N VAL A 417 -7.58 31.51 28.83
CA VAL A 417 -7.79 31.90 30.23
C VAL A 417 -6.43 32.24 30.81
N ASN A 418 -6.24 33.45 31.35
CA ASN A 418 -4.91 33.96 31.77
C ASN A 418 -4.91 34.70 33.12
N HIS A 419 -6.00 34.60 33.91
CA HIS A 419 -6.20 35.40 35.12
C HIS A 419 -6.15 34.60 36.43
N VAL A 420 -6.08 33.26 36.37
CA VAL A 420 -6.08 32.39 37.55
C VAL A 420 -4.73 32.47 38.25
N GLU A 421 -4.70 32.59 39.57
CA GLU A 421 -3.46 32.57 40.36
C GLU A 421 -2.75 31.22 40.26
N ASP A 422 -1.41 31.24 40.35
CA ASP A 422 -0.62 30.05 40.59
C ASP A 422 -0.78 29.62 42.06
N ASN A 423 -0.95 28.33 42.31
CA ASN A 423 -1.12 27.81 43.66
C ASN A 423 0.22 27.77 44.41
N ASP A 424 0.14 27.91 45.74
CA ASP A 424 1.22 27.47 46.62
C ASP A 424 1.45 25.95 46.48
N ILE A 425 2.67 25.48 46.75
CA ILE A 425 3.00 24.07 46.60
C ILE A 425 2.17 23.22 47.57
N GLY A 426 1.50 22.19 47.02
CA GLY A 426 0.60 21.28 47.73
C GLY A 426 -0.88 21.66 47.69
N GLU A 427 -1.22 22.89 47.27
CA GLU A 427 -2.59 23.38 47.19
C GLU A 427 -3.20 23.20 45.79
N GLU A 428 -4.54 23.11 45.68
CA GLU A 428 -5.23 23.00 44.39
C GLU A 428 -6.48 23.89 44.30
N ASN A 429 -6.65 24.58 43.17
CA ASN A 429 -7.87 25.33 42.87
C ASN A 429 -8.86 24.44 42.10
N LEU A 430 -9.72 23.75 42.83
CA LEU A 430 -10.77 22.88 42.28
C LEU A 430 -11.92 23.64 41.62
N LYS A 431 -12.12 24.93 41.94
CA LYS A 431 -13.17 25.75 41.33
C LYS A 431 -12.82 26.08 39.89
N GLU A 432 -11.57 26.45 39.65
CA GLU A 432 -11.01 26.74 38.32
C GLU A 432 -10.07 25.60 37.90
N ASN A 433 -10.62 24.38 37.85
CA ASN A 433 -9.88 23.12 37.71
C ASN A 433 -8.80 23.12 36.62
N TRP A 434 -9.00 23.80 35.49
CA TRP A 434 -8.04 23.82 34.36
C TRP A 434 -7.01 24.95 34.44
N GLY A 435 -7.16 25.90 35.36
CA GLY A 435 -6.26 27.05 35.51
C GLY A 435 -6.16 27.89 34.25
N ASN A 436 -5.03 28.57 34.11
CA ASN A 436 -4.73 29.31 32.88
C ASN A 436 -4.50 28.32 31.73
N THR A 437 -5.21 28.55 30.62
CA THR A 437 -5.34 27.57 29.55
C THR A 437 -5.33 28.26 28.18
N VAL A 438 -4.71 27.60 27.19
CA VAL A 438 -4.82 27.95 25.76
C VAL A 438 -5.39 26.76 25.00
N VAL A 439 -6.39 27.03 24.15
CA VAL A 439 -6.92 26.05 23.17
C VAL A 439 -6.58 26.53 21.76
N VAL A 440 -5.96 25.67 20.96
CA VAL A 440 -5.61 25.94 19.55
C VAL A 440 -6.34 24.97 18.65
N ARG A 441 -7.05 25.48 17.64
CA ARG A 441 -7.66 24.68 16.57
C ARG A 441 -6.67 24.43 15.46
N HIS A 442 -6.45 23.16 15.13
CA HIS A 442 -5.58 22.74 14.04
C HIS A 442 -6.37 22.30 12.81
N ALA A 443 -7.46 21.55 13.02
CA ALA A 443 -8.40 21.15 11.98
C ALA A 443 -9.82 21.01 12.56
N ALA A 444 -10.82 20.82 11.69
CA ALA A 444 -12.16 20.46 12.15
C ALA A 444 -12.09 19.15 12.97
N GLY A 445 -12.50 19.22 14.24
CA GLY A 445 -12.45 18.08 15.15
C GLY A 445 -11.08 17.79 15.77
N LEU A 446 -10.08 18.68 15.62
CA LEU A 446 -8.74 18.52 16.20
C LEU A 446 -8.25 19.82 16.83
N TYR A 447 -8.24 19.84 18.16
CA TYR A 447 -7.82 20.96 18.99
C TYR A 447 -6.79 20.50 20.02
N SER A 448 -5.76 21.28 20.27
CA SER A 448 -4.87 21.10 21.43
C SER A 448 -5.31 22.02 22.57
N LYS A 449 -5.19 21.51 23.80
CA LYS A 449 -5.42 22.29 25.03
C LYS A 449 -4.19 22.14 25.93
N LEU A 450 -3.66 23.28 26.36
CA LEU A 450 -2.55 23.38 27.28
C LEU A 450 -3.02 24.13 28.53
N SER A 451 -2.89 23.52 29.70
CA SER A 451 -3.45 23.99 30.97
C SER A 451 -2.39 24.11 32.06
N HIS A 452 -2.78 24.65 33.22
CA HIS A 452 -1.90 24.96 34.36
C HIS A 452 -0.79 25.96 34.03
N LEU A 453 -1.04 26.88 33.09
CA LEU A 453 -0.06 27.90 32.71
C LEU A 453 0.12 28.97 33.81
N LYS A 454 1.26 29.64 33.81
CA LYS A 454 1.58 30.70 34.76
C LYS A 454 0.68 31.91 34.57
N LYS A 455 0.23 32.52 35.66
CA LYS A 455 -0.65 33.70 35.61
C LYS A 455 -0.03 34.83 34.77
N ASN A 456 -0.85 35.49 33.95
CA ASN A 456 -0.47 36.60 33.09
C ASN A 456 0.71 36.30 32.13
N SER A 457 0.98 35.02 31.86
CA SER A 457 2.15 34.60 31.08
C SER A 457 1.81 34.33 29.61
N ILE A 458 0.53 34.08 29.29
CA ILE A 458 0.05 33.77 27.93
C ILE A 458 0.23 35.01 27.04
N LYS A 459 0.85 34.80 25.86
CA LYS A 459 1.25 35.85 24.90
C LYS A 459 0.33 35.97 23.69
N VAL A 460 -0.63 35.06 23.55
CA VAL A 460 -1.58 35.01 22.44
C VAL A 460 -3.00 35.33 22.91
N LYS A 461 -3.88 35.67 21.97
CA LYS A 461 -5.31 35.92 22.20
C LYS A 461 -6.17 35.12 21.21
N PRO A 462 -7.46 34.90 21.51
CA PRO A 462 -8.39 34.26 20.57
C PRO A 462 -8.39 34.97 19.20
N GLY A 463 -8.32 34.18 18.14
CA GLY A 463 -8.23 34.62 16.76
C GLY A 463 -6.80 34.72 16.19
N ASP A 464 -5.76 34.67 17.03
CA ASP A 464 -4.38 34.68 16.56
C ASP A 464 -4.06 33.41 15.76
N VAL A 465 -3.35 33.56 14.64
CA VAL A 465 -2.77 32.44 13.88
C VAL A 465 -1.39 32.14 14.45
N VAL A 466 -1.16 30.90 14.86
CA VAL A 466 0.13 30.43 15.39
C VAL A 466 0.72 29.39 14.46
N LYS A 467 2.04 29.40 14.33
CA LYS A 467 2.82 28.34 13.71
C LYS A 467 3.34 27.37 14.76
N GLN A 468 3.60 26.14 14.33
CA GLN A 468 4.30 25.17 15.16
C GLN A 468 5.58 25.77 15.76
N GLY A 469 5.73 25.68 17.08
CA GLY A 469 6.87 26.21 17.81
C GLY A 469 6.73 27.66 18.29
N ASP A 470 5.67 28.37 17.92
CA ASP A 470 5.42 29.72 18.45
C ASP A 470 5.17 29.68 19.96
N LEU A 471 5.66 30.70 20.68
CA LEU A 471 5.49 30.83 22.13
C LEU A 471 4.03 31.16 22.48
N LEU A 472 3.38 30.27 23.24
CA LEU A 472 2.02 30.49 23.74
C LEU A 472 2.03 31.15 25.12
N GLY A 473 2.91 30.71 26.02
CA GLY A 473 2.98 31.15 27.40
C GLY A 473 4.06 30.42 28.17
N PHE A 474 3.93 30.36 29.49
CA PHE A 474 4.90 29.70 30.36
C PHE A 474 4.21 28.70 31.29
N CYS A 475 4.88 27.59 31.58
CA CYS A 475 4.38 26.58 32.52
C CYS A 475 4.25 27.20 33.92
N GLY A 476 3.15 26.92 34.60
CA GLY A 476 2.82 27.47 35.91
C GLY A 476 2.39 26.39 36.89
N ASN A 477 1.54 26.80 37.83
CA ASN A 477 0.94 25.97 38.86
C ASN A 477 -0.52 26.37 39.13
N SER A 478 -1.27 26.84 38.13
CA SER A 478 -2.64 27.33 38.32
C SER A 478 -3.70 26.23 38.17
N GLY A 479 -4.85 26.34 38.82
CA GLY A 479 -5.95 25.38 38.71
C GLY A 479 -5.75 24.13 39.57
N ARG A 480 -6.16 22.94 39.11
CA ARG A 480 -5.94 21.68 39.83
C ARG A 480 -4.51 21.16 39.64
N SER A 481 -3.56 21.90 40.19
CA SER A 481 -2.12 21.64 40.08
C SER A 481 -1.46 21.83 41.45
N PRO A 482 -1.17 20.74 42.19
CA PRO A 482 -0.49 20.83 43.49
C PRO A 482 1.01 21.12 43.35
N GLU A 483 1.61 20.72 42.24
CA GLU A 483 3.01 20.99 41.89
C GLU A 483 3.09 21.42 40.42
N PRO A 484 4.01 22.33 40.05
CA PRO A 484 4.16 22.78 38.67
C PRO A 484 4.29 21.64 37.66
N HIS A 485 3.40 21.61 36.67
CA HIS A 485 3.46 20.68 35.54
C HIS A 485 2.69 21.25 34.36
N LEU A 486 2.95 20.71 33.16
CA LEU A 486 2.19 21.07 31.96
C LEU A 486 1.18 19.99 31.63
N HIS A 487 -0.10 20.31 31.74
CA HIS A 487 -1.17 19.45 31.24
C HIS A 487 -1.42 19.71 29.76
N PHE A 488 -1.46 18.64 28.98
CA PHE A 488 -1.68 18.66 27.54
C PHE A 488 -2.74 17.62 27.14
N GLN A 489 -3.68 18.03 26.30
CA GLN A 489 -4.59 17.08 25.67
C GLN A 489 -4.95 17.51 24.25
N LEU A 490 -5.35 16.51 23.46
CA LEU A 490 -6.06 16.72 22.21
C LEU A 490 -7.54 16.47 22.44
N GLN A 491 -8.40 17.24 21.77
CA GLN A 491 -9.86 17.20 21.97
C GLN A 491 -10.61 17.51 20.67
N ALA A 492 -11.87 17.09 20.59
CA ALA A 492 -12.68 17.21 19.38
C ALA A 492 -13.44 18.55 19.25
N THR A 493 -13.53 19.32 20.33
CA THR A 493 -14.31 20.57 20.41
C THR A 493 -13.49 21.69 21.05
N PRO A 494 -13.80 22.97 20.78
CA PRO A 494 -12.99 24.10 21.22
C PRO A 494 -13.09 24.43 22.73
N TYR A 495 -14.01 23.80 23.46
CA TYR A 495 -14.36 24.19 24.82
C TYR A 495 -13.42 23.59 25.87
N ILE A 496 -13.19 24.33 26.96
CA ILE A 496 -12.54 23.77 28.15
C ILE A 496 -13.42 22.66 28.74
N GLY A 497 -12.80 21.54 29.14
CA GLY A 497 -13.51 20.36 29.66
C GLY A 497 -14.01 19.39 28.58
N SER A 498 -13.74 19.67 27.30
CA SER A 498 -14.09 18.76 26.20
C SER A 498 -13.49 17.36 26.37
N LYS A 499 -14.18 16.37 25.82
CA LYS A 499 -13.71 14.99 25.75
C LYS A 499 -12.37 14.90 25.02
N THR A 500 -11.46 14.14 25.62
CA THR A 500 -10.13 13.91 25.08
C THR A 500 -10.16 13.02 23.83
N LEU A 501 -9.15 13.16 22.97
CA LEU A 501 -8.98 12.44 21.72
C LEU A 501 -7.61 11.75 21.71
N SER A 502 -7.61 10.44 21.46
CA SER A 502 -6.40 9.66 21.30
C SER A 502 -5.79 10.00 19.95
N TYR A 503 -4.65 10.68 20.00
CA TYR A 503 -4.00 11.21 18.83
C TYR A 503 -2.48 11.24 19.03
N PRO A 504 -1.70 10.71 18.07
CA PRO A 504 -0.26 10.60 18.24
C PRO A 504 0.44 11.95 18.07
N LEU A 505 1.51 12.15 18.84
CA LEU A 505 2.47 13.22 18.62
C LEU A 505 3.50 12.78 17.57
N ALA A 506 3.95 13.74 16.76
CA ALA A 506 4.86 13.54 15.66
C ALA A 506 6.31 13.81 16.08
N TYR A 507 7.22 12.98 15.59
CA TYR A 507 8.68 13.18 15.59
C TYR A 507 9.25 13.61 16.92
N TYR A 508 9.17 12.78 17.96
CA TYR A 508 9.81 13.05 19.24
C TYR A 508 10.86 11.99 19.58
N PHE A 509 11.93 12.42 20.25
CA PHE A 509 12.90 11.52 20.83
C PHE A 509 12.36 10.96 22.13
N THR A 510 12.68 9.68 22.37
CA THR A 510 12.43 9.00 23.64
C THR A 510 13.71 8.35 24.11
N LYS A 511 13.98 8.45 25.42
CA LYS A 511 15.07 7.77 26.11
C LYS A 511 14.50 6.71 27.04
N LYS A 512 14.71 5.43 26.72
CA LYS A 512 14.27 4.29 27.54
C LYS A 512 15.46 3.38 27.84
N GLY A 513 15.75 3.16 29.12
CA GLY A 513 16.85 2.27 29.56
C GLY A 513 18.23 2.65 28.99
N GLY A 514 18.49 3.96 28.79
CA GLY A 514 19.75 4.46 28.22
C GLY A 514 19.84 4.45 26.69
N GLN A 515 18.86 3.90 25.97
CA GLN A 515 18.79 3.98 24.51
C GLN A 515 17.85 5.11 24.07
N SER A 516 18.37 6.00 23.21
CA SER A 516 17.61 7.08 22.57
C SER A 516 17.11 6.64 21.20
N SER A 517 15.83 6.84 20.90
CA SER A 517 15.25 6.54 19.60
C SER A 517 14.27 7.63 19.15
N LEU A 518 14.13 7.81 17.85
CA LEU A 518 13.15 8.73 17.27
C LEU A 518 11.85 7.99 16.96
N LEU A 519 10.77 8.40 17.59
CA LEU A 519 9.42 7.96 17.24
C LEU A 519 8.83 8.93 16.23
N SER A 520 8.45 8.42 15.05
CA SER A 520 7.85 9.26 14.00
C SER A 520 6.43 9.68 14.36
N TYR A 521 5.62 8.76 14.88
CA TYR A 521 4.31 9.04 15.46
C TYR A 521 4.10 8.09 16.64
N GLY A 522 3.68 8.61 17.78
CA GLY A 522 3.45 7.81 18.97
C GLY A 522 2.67 8.57 20.04
N ILE A 523 2.15 7.82 21.00
CA ILE A 523 1.62 8.39 22.24
C ILE A 523 2.70 8.11 23.30
N PRO A 524 3.29 9.15 23.91
CA PRO A 524 4.25 8.97 25.00
C PRO A 524 3.66 8.17 26.16
N ASN A 525 4.44 7.26 26.71
CA ASN A 525 4.06 6.46 27.87
C ASN A 525 4.43 7.19 29.15
N GLU A 526 3.76 6.85 30.25
CA GLU A 526 4.13 7.34 31.58
C GLU A 526 5.57 6.95 31.96
N ASN A 527 6.27 7.86 32.63
CA ASN A 527 7.69 7.80 32.99
C ASN A 527 8.67 7.81 31.80
N GLU A 528 8.22 8.15 30.60
CA GLU A 528 9.08 8.29 29.43
C GLU A 528 9.72 9.68 29.39
N LEU A 529 11.05 9.75 29.20
CA LEU A 529 11.77 11.00 28.98
C LEU A 529 11.78 11.31 27.49
N ILE A 530 11.18 12.44 27.10
CA ILE A 530 10.94 12.80 25.71
C ILE A 530 11.38 14.22 25.36
N SER A 531 11.71 14.47 24.10
CA SER A 531 12.06 15.80 23.61
C SER A 531 11.74 15.98 22.12
N ASN A 532 11.58 17.23 21.69
CA ASN A 532 11.60 17.56 20.26
C ASN A 532 13.01 17.34 19.69
N PRO A 533 13.14 16.98 18.40
CA PRO A 533 14.42 16.73 17.78
C PRO A 533 15.19 18.02 17.53
N GLU A 534 16.45 18.06 17.95
CA GLU A 534 17.38 19.12 17.60
C GLU A 534 17.87 18.92 16.16
N ILE A 535 17.64 19.92 15.32
CA ILE A 535 17.87 19.82 13.88
C ILE A 535 19.24 20.39 13.50
N ASN A 536 20.10 19.55 12.93
CA ASN A 536 21.36 19.95 12.34
C ASN A 536 21.10 20.71 11.02
N ALA A 537 21.30 22.03 11.05
CA ALA A 537 21.02 22.91 9.91
C ALA A 537 21.83 22.57 8.63
N PRO A 538 23.15 22.27 8.70
CA PRO A 538 23.91 21.80 7.53
C PRO A 538 23.34 20.54 6.88
N LEU A 539 22.99 19.50 7.67
CA LEU A 539 22.40 18.27 7.12
C LEU A 539 21.04 18.54 6.49
N LYS A 540 20.19 19.32 7.15
CA LYS A 540 18.88 19.70 6.60
C LYS A 540 19.03 20.40 5.25
N LYS A 541 19.98 21.33 5.14
CA LYS A 541 20.28 22.05 3.89
C LYS A 541 20.78 21.11 2.79
N ALA A 542 21.67 20.16 3.11
CA ALA A 542 22.23 19.23 2.14
C ALA A 542 21.17 18.32 1.47
N PHE A 543 20.09 18.02 2.20
CA PHE A 543 18.96 17.21 1.70
C PHE A 543 17.75 18.04 1.28
N ASP A 544 17.89 19.38 1.15
CA ASP A 544 16.83 20.27 0.68
C ASP A 544 16.67 20.21 -0.85
N LEU A 545 16.35 19.00 -1.34
CA LEU A 545 16.19 18.66 -2.75
C LEU A 545 14.84 19.18 -3.26
N GLN A 546 14.76 20.46 -3.61
CA GLN A 546 13.56 21.09 -4.15
C GLN A 546 13.36 20.79 -5.65
N PRO A 547 12.12 20.83 -6.19
CA PRO A 547 11.88 20.64 -7.61
C PRO A 547 12.71 21.60 -8.49
N GLY A 548 13.32 21.08 -9.55
CA GLY A 548 14.27 21.80 -10.39
C GLY A 548 15.72 21.73 -9.90
N PHE A 549 16.00 21.11 -8.75
CA PHE A 549 17.36 20.83 -8.31
C PHE A 549 18.05 19.91 -9.33
N LEU A 550 19.17 20.38 -9.88
CA LEU A 550 20.01 19.66 -10.82
C LEU A 550 21.29 19.24 -10.12
N SER A 551 21.73 18.01 -10.35
CA SER A 551 23.06 17.57 -9.92
C SER A 551 23.67 16.61 -10.92
N LYS A 552 24.99 16.70 -11.06
CA LYS A 552 25.77 15.78 -11.88
C LYS A 552 26.72 15.02 -10.98
N LEU A 553 26.68 13.71 -11.05
CA LEU A 553 27.58 12.83 -10.30
C LEU A 553 28.59 12.20 -11.25
N VAL A 554 29.81 12.01 -10.76
CA VAL A 554 30.90 11.34 -11.47
C VAL A 554 31.35 10.16 -10.62
N ASN A 555 31.39 8.97 -11.20
CA ASN A 555 31.96 7.81 -10.51
C ASN A 555 33.48 7.73 -10.68
N GLU A 556 34.12 6.85 -9.92
CA GLU A 556 35.56 6.57 -9.99
C GLU A 556 36.09 6.18 -11.38
N ASN A 557 35.24 5.66 -12.27
CA ASN A 557 35.57 5.29 -13.65
C ASN A 557 35.31 6.43 -14.67
N GLY A 558 34.92 7.63 -14.21
CA GLY A 558 34.58 8.78 -15.05
C GLY A 558 33.21 8.74 -15.71
N ALA A 559 32.37 7.73 -15.42
CA ALA A 559 30.99 7.71 -15.88
C ALA A 559 30.17 8.76 -15.11
N THR A 560 29.31 9.47 -15.84
CA THR A 560 28.52 10.56 -15.27
C THR A 560 27.04 10.24 -15.25
N GLU A 561 26.36 10.69 -14.20
CA GLU A 561 24.91 10.56 -14.06
C GLU A 561 24.29 11.90 -13.69
N GLU A 562 23.32 12.35 -14.48
CA GLU A 562 22.62 13.62 -14.26
C GLU A 562 21.26 13.37 -13.60
N TRP A 563 21.03 14.07 -12.50
CA TRP A 563 19.81 13.98 -11.70
C TRP A 563 19.05 15.30 -11.71
N GLU A 564 17.72 15.19 -11.81
CA GLU A 564 16.81 16.30 -11.65
C GLU A 564 15.67 15.92 -10.69
N VAL A 565 15.26 16.86 -9.84
CA VAL A 565 14.17 16.65 -8.89
C VAL A 565 12.86 17.17 -9.45
N PHE A 566 11.80 16.36 -9.34
CA PHE A 566 10.45 16.69 -9.80
C PHE A 566 9.40 16.39 -8.74
N LYS A 567 8.16 16.80 -9.01
CA LYS A 567 6.95 16.33 -8.30
C LYS A 567 6.01 15.65 -9.28
N ASP A 568 5.34 14.59 -8.82
CA ASP A 568 4.29 13.93 -9.59
C ASP A 568 2.93 14.63 -9.44
N GLU A 569 1.90 14.09 -10.10
CA GLU A 569 0.52 14.61 -10.04
C GLU A 569 -0.09 14.56 -8.63
N LEU A 570 0.46 13.74 -7.73
CA LEU A 570 0.05 13.61 -6.34
C LEU A 570 0.90 14.49 -5.39
N GLY A 571 1.82 15.29 -5.95
CA GLY A 571 2.70 16.18 -5.20
C GLY A 571 3.89 15.49 -4.53
N GLN A 572 4.17 14.22 -4.84
CA GLN A 572 5.30 13.48 -4.28
C GLN A 572 6.60 13.85 -5.00
N SER A 573 7.63 14.17 -4.22
CA SER A 573 8.95 14.49 -4.77
C SER A 573 9.71 13.23 -5.18
N TYR A 574 10.41 13.29 -6.31
CA TYR A 574 11.30 12.23 -6.77
C TYR A 574 12.54 12.78 -7.47
N ILE A 575 13.63 12.04 -7.36
CA ILE A 575 14.86 12.24 -8.13
C ILE A 575 14.75 11.41 -9.40
N TYR A 576 14.98 12.01 -10.56
CA TYR A 576 15.02 11.35 -11.86
C TYR A 576 16.43 11.40 -12.44
N SER A 577 16.94 10.23 -12.82
CA SER A 577 18.21 10.09 -13.55
C SER A 577 17.96 10.22 -15.04
N LYS A 578 18.44 11.30 -15.66
CA LYS A 578 18.35 11.52 -17.11
C LYS A 578 19.17 10.50 -17.90
N THR A 579 20.27 10.02 -17.32
CA THR A 579 21.18 9.07 -17.96
C THR A 579 20.60 7.64 -17.99
N THR A 580 20.01 7.17 -16.88
CA THR A 580 19.57 5.77 -16.74
C THR A 580 18.05 5.59 -16.79
N GLY A 581 17.29 6.67 -16.64
CA GLY A 581 15.84 6.64 -16.46
C GLY A 581 15.39 6.13 -15.09
N ALA A 582 16.31 5.97 -14.14
CA ALA A 582 15.99 5.59 -12.76
C ALA A 582 15.23 6.71 -12.03
N VAL A 583 14.33 6.33 -11.13
CA VAL A 583 13.47 7.22 -10.34
C VAL A 583 13.52 6.79 -8.88
N ALA A 584 13.77 7.74 -7.98
CA ALA A 584 13.75 7.51 -6.53
C ALA A 584 12.82 8.53 -5.85
N TYR A 585 11.67 8.07 -5.35
CA TYR A 585 10.73 8.92 -4.61
C TYR A 585 11.17 9.09 -3.17
N PHE A 586 11.02 10.31 -2.64
CA PHE A 586 11.45 10.63 -1.29
C PHE A 586 10.50 11.60 -0.59
N ILE A 587 10.61 11.63 0.74
CA ILE A 587 9.96 12.60 1.60
C ILE A 587 11.05 13.30 2.42
N ASN A 588 11.00 14.63 2.41
CA ASN A 588 11.72 15.48 3.36
C ASN A 588 10.68 16.23 4.19
N ASN A 589 10.65 15.98 5.50
CA ASN A 589 9.68 16.57 6.41
C ASN A 589 10.28 17.66 7.32
N GLY A 590 11.54 18.05 7.09
CA GLY A 590 12.27 19.03 7.88
C GLY A 590 12.97 18.47 9.12
N THR A 591 12.59 17.27 9.59
CA THR A 591 13.26 16.53 10.66
C THR A 591 14.15 15.41 10.12
N MET A 592 13.71 14.80 9.02
CA MET A 592 14.42 13.71 8.36
C MET A 592 14.14 13.71 6.86
N PHE A 593 15.04 13.04 6.15
CA PHE A 593 14.89 12.64 4.76
C PHE A 593 14.76 11.12 4.69
N TYR A 594 13.86 10.60 3.86
CA TYR A 594 13.82 9.17 3.56
C TYR A 594 13.24 8.88 2.18
N PHE A 595 13.72 7.81 1.56
CA PHE A 595 13.14 7.30 0.32
C PHE A 595 11.88 6.47 0.59
N THR A 596 10.92 6.53 -0.31
CA THR A 596 9.66 5.76 -0.25
C THR A 596 9.63 4.64 -1.27
N SER A 597 10.19 4.86 -2.47
CA SER A 597 10.23 3.86 -3.52
C SER A 597 11.35 4.14 -4.53
N PHE A 598 11.77 3.08 -5.22
CA PHE A 598 12.77 3.15 -6.29
C PHE A 598 12.30 2.34 -7.49
N TYR A 599 12.48 2.90 -8.68
CA TYR A 599 12.18 2.28 -9.97
C TYR A 599 13.32 2.52 -10.96
N GLY A 600 13.56 1.57 -11.87
CA GLY A 600 14.57 1.70 -12.92
C GLY A 600 15.82 0.86 -12.66
N ASP A 601 16.95 1.30 -13.20
CA ASP A 601 18.18 0.52 -13.22
C ASP A 601 18.87 0.44 -11.85
N LYS A 602 19.11 -0.79 -11.38
CA LYS A 602 19.75 -1.07 -10.09
C LYS A 602 21.28 -0.93 -10.14
N THR A 603 21.87 -0.73 -11.31
CA THR A 603 23.28 -0.38 -11.47
C THR A 603 23.54 1.12 -11.58
N SER A 604 22.50 1.95 -11.48
CA SER A 604 22.63 3.41 -11.48
C SER A 604 23.23 3.94 -10.17
N LEU A 605 23.94 5.06 -10.24
CA LEU A 605 24.39 5.83 -9.07
C LEU A 605 23.21 6.25 -8.20
N LEU A 606 22.05 6.54 -8.81
CA LEU A 606 20.84 6.87 -8.05
C LEU A 606 20.37 5.70 -7.18
N HIS A 607 20.46 4.45 -7.67
CA HIS A 607 20.14 3.28 -6.86
C HIS A 607 21.12 3.11 -5.69
N TYR A 608 22.41 3.33 -5.93
CA TYR A 608 23.42 3.25 -4.87
C TYR A 608 23.25 4.34 -3.82
N PHE A 609 22.90 5.56 -4.23
CA PHE A 609 22.55 6.64 -3.31
C PHE A 609 21.27 6.34 -2.53
N TYR A 610 20.25 5.77 -3.19
CA TYR A 610 19.03 5.26 -2.54
C TYR A 610 19.36 4.24 -1.43
N LEU A 611 20.31 3.35 -1.67
CA LEU A 611 20.78 2.37 -0.66
C LEU A 611 21.58 3.04 0.46
N ALA A 612 22.41 4.04 0.14
CA ALA A 612 23.28 4.70 1.10
C ALA A 612 22.53 5.63 2.07
N ALA A 613 21.65 6.47 1.51
CA ALA A 613 20.88 7.50 2.21
C ALA A 613 19.39 7.14 2.36
N TYR A 614 19.06 5.86 2.51
CA TYR A 614 17.67 5.39 2.58
C TYR A 614 16.81 6.13 3.60
N LYS A 615 17.39 6.44 4.78
CA LYS A 615 16.80 7.31 5.79
C LYS A 615 17.89 8.05 6.55
N VAL A 616 17.72 9.37 6.67
CA VAL A 616 18.67 10.27 7.33
C VAL A 616 17.89 11.15 8.28
N ILE A 617 18.17 11.04 9.59
CA ILE A 617 17.65 11.98 10.59
C ILE A 617 18.60 13.17 10.63
N PHE A 618 18.07 14.39 10.61
CA PHE A 618 18.87 15.61 10.65
C PHE A 618 19.25 15.96 12.09
N ASN A 619 19.96 15.08 12.79
CA ASN A 619 20.43 15.32 14.15
C ASN A 619 21.95 15.58 14.21
N ASP A 620 22.41 16.04 15.37
CA ASP A 620 23.84 16.11 15.66
C ASP A 620 24.44 14.72 15.95
N ALA A 621 25.76 14.62 15.82
CA ALA A 621 26.47 13.34 15.83
C ALA A 621 26.35 12.57 17.15
N GLY A 622 26.32 11.24 17.04
CA GLY A 622 26.63 10.32 18.14
C GLY A 622 25.45 9.84 19.00
N TYR A 623 24.28 10.47 18.97
CA TYR A 623 23.22 10.14 19.95
C TYR A 623 22.12 9.21 19.43
N ILE A 624 21.73 9.28 18.15
CA ILE A 624 20.52 8.60 17.66
C ILE A 624 20.76 8.02 16.26
N GLN A 625 20.47 6.73 16.12
CA GLN A 625 20.52 6.03 14.84
C GLN A 625 19.13 5.97 14.22
N ALA A 626 19.05 6.24 12.92
CA ALA A 626 17.83 5.97 12.17
C ALA A 626 17.73 4.47 11.93
N ASN A 627 16.65 3.84 12.39
CA ASN A 627 16.33 2.45 12.08
C ASN A 627 15.22 2.41 11.03
N ASP A 628 15.36 1.52 10.06
CA ASP A 628 14.33 1.26 9.05
C ASP A 628 14.46 -0.15 8.46
N GLU A 629 13.54 -0.51 7.58
CA GLU A 629 13.56 -1.73 6.78
C GLU A 629 13.51 -1.38 5.29
N PHE A 630 14.34 -2.06 4.50
CA PHE A 630 14.23 -2.02 3.05
C PHE A 630 13.10 -2.93 2.58
N PRO A 631 12.51 -2.62 1.41
CA PRO A 631 11.59 -3.55 0.78
C PRO A 631 12.28 -4.89 0.54
N VAL A 632 11.71 -5.97 1.08
CA VAL A 632 12.21 -7.34 0.95
C VAL A 632 12.54 -7.74 -0.50
N PRO A 633 11.80 -7.30 -1.56
CA PRO A 633 12.17 -7.58 -2.95
C PRO A 633 13.56 -7.10 -3.40
N LEU A 634 14.27 -6.30 -2.59
CA LEU A 634 15.67 -5.95 -2.81
C LEU A 634 16.66 -7.04 -2.40
N THR A 635 16.21 -8.11 -1.74
CA THR A 635 17.06 -9.27 -1.41
C THR A 635 17.69 -9.88 -2.65
N HIS A 636 18.96 -10.26 -2.52
CA HIS A 636 19.69 -10.98 -3.57
C HIS A 636 19.22 -12.44 -3.68
N ASN A 637 18.74 -13.04 -2.59
CA ASN A 637 18.32 -14.44 -2.56
C ASN A 637 16.88 -14.61 -3.06
N LYS A 638 16.73 -14.68 -4.39
CA LYS A 638 15.44 -14.84 -5.06
C LYS A 638 14.73 -16.14 -4.72
N THR A 639 15.48 -17.22 -4.44
CA THR A 639 14.91 -18.53 -4.10
C THR A 639 14.23 -18.49 -2.73
N LEU A 640 14.89 -17.91 -1.72
CA LEU A 640 14.29 -17.74 -0.40
C LEU A 640 13.12 -16.77 -0.43
N LEU A 641 13.21 -15.68 -1.22
CA LEU A 641 12.07 -14.78 -1.42
C LEU A 641 10.88 -15.51 -2.00
N TRP A 642 11.10 -16.34 -3.03
CA TRP A 642 10.05 -17.14 -3.65
C TRP A 642 9.36 -18.07 -2.65
N LEU A 643 10.12 -18.71 -1.75
CA LEU A 643 9.56 -19.52 -0.66
C LEU A 643 8.81 -18.67 0.37
N GLN A 644 9.35 -17.50 0.73
CA GLN A 644 8.69 -16.59 1.65
C GLN A 644 7.34 -16.12 1.13
N ASP A 645 7.22 -15.84 -0.18
CA ASP A 645 6.00 -15.29 -0.74
C ASP A 645 4.75 -16.17 -0.49
N PHE A 646 4.91 -17.49 -0.33
CA PHE A 646 3.81 -18.38 0.07
C PHE A 646 3.24 -18.08 1.44
N ILE A 647 4.11 -17.69 2.38
CA ILE A 647 3.76 -17.52 3.79
C ILE A 647 3.84 -16.06 4.25
N ALA A 648 4.27 -15.13 3.39
CA ALA A 648 4.44 -13.72 3.67
C ALA A 648 3.22 -13.03 4.33
N PRO A 649 1.96 -13.41 4.00
CA PRO A 649 0.77 -12.90 4.70
C PRO A 649 0.68 -13.26 6.19
N PHE A 650 1.38 -14.32 6.61
CA PHE A 650 1.34 -14.87 7.97
C PHE A 650 2.66 -14.66 8.71
N TYR A 651 3.78 -14.89 8.03
CA TYR A 651 5.12 -14.88 8.61
C TYR A 651 6.16 -14.51 7.54
N ARG A 652 7.10 -13.64 7.90
CA ARG A 652 8.22 -13.23 7.05
C ARG A 652 9.51 -13.55 7.78
N PHE A 653 10.32 -14.43 7.21
CA PHE A 653 11.61 -14.83 7.78
C PHE A 653 12.79 -14.09 7.16
N ILE A 654 12.57 -13.31 6.11
CA ILE A 654 13.55 -12.42 5.48
C ILE A 654 13.17 -10.98 5.85
N SER A 655 14.10 -10.26 6.46
CA SER A 655 14.03 -8.81 6.59
C SER A 655 15.38 -8.20 6.23
N ILE A 656 15.36 -6.97 5.73
CA ILE A 656 16.58 -6.21 5.42
C ILE A 656 16.53 -4.96 6.29
N LYS A 657 17.30 -4.97 7.37
CA LYS A 657 17.40 -3.87 8.33
C LYS A 657 18.36 -2.82 7.80
N TYR A 658 17.98 -1.56 7.96
CA TYR A 658 18.81 -0.40 7.70
C TYR A 658 19.06 0.34 9.00
N LYS A 659 20.32 0.72 9.21
CA LYS A 659 20.72 1.63 10.29
C LYS A 659 21.57 2.75 9.72
N SER A 660 21.30 4.00 10.08
CA SER A 660 22.19 5.12 9.78
C SER A 660 22.46 5.98 11.01
N GLY A 661 23.61 6.65 11.03
CA GLY A 661 23.98 7.59 12.06
C GLY A 661 24.99 8.62 11.57
N ILE A 662 25.10 9.72 12.29
CA ILE A 662 25.96 10.85 11.94
C ILE A 662 27.28 10.74 12.70
N GLN A 663 28.40 10.90 11.99
CA GLN A 663 29.75 10.98 12.53
C GLN A 663 30.37 12.34 12.18
N LEU A 664 30.86 13.06 13.21
CA LEU A 664 31.59 14.31 13.03
C LEU A 664 33.00 14.06 12.49
N LYS A 665 33.41 14.86 11.51
CA LYS A 665 34.80 14.99 11.05
C LYS A 665 35.29 16.42 11.23
N LYS A 666 36.61 16.61 11.13
CA LYS A 666 37.27 17.93 11.23
C LYS A 666 36.74 18.97 10.22
N THR A 667 36.25 18.52 9.06
CA THR A 667 35.82 19.36 7.94
C THR A 667 34.47 18.92 7.37
N GLY A 668 33.52 18.49 8.22
CA GLY A 668 32.18 18.09 7.77
C GLY A 668 31.52 16.97 8.57
N LEU A 669 30.48 16.37 8.00
CA LEU A 669 29.66 15.33 8.60
C LEU A 669 29.60 14.11 7.67
N ASN A 670 29.75 12.93 8.25
CA ASN A 670 29.57 11.67 7.56
C ASN A 670 28.26 11.02 8.02
N ILE A 671 27.38 10.70 7.07
CA ILE A 671 26.25 9.81 7.31
C ILE A 671 26.75 8.40 7.03
N VAL A 672 26.96 7.61 8.08
CA VAL A 672 27.36 6.21 7.96
C VAL A 672 26.14 5.34 8.07
N SER A 673 25.92 4.46 7.09
CA SER A 673 24.82 3.52 7.13
C SER A 673 25.25 2.08 6.91
N LYS A 674 24.52 1.17 7.55
CA LYS A 674 24.76 -0.27 7.56
C LYS A 674 23.48 -0.99 7.22
N GLN A 675 23.61 -2.01 6.38
CA GLN A 675 22.51 -2.89 6.00
C GLN A 675 22.79 -4.29 6.51
N TYR A 676 21.76 -4.91 7.09
CA TYR A 676 21.81 -6.27 7.58
C TYR A 676 20.65 -7.06 7.00
N GLN A 677 20.93 -8.25 6.48
CA GLN A 677 19.91 -9.21 6.15
C GLN A 677 19.68 -10.15 7.33
N GLU A 678 18.45 -10.23 7.81
CA GLU A 678 18.04 -11.26 8.76
C GLU A 678 17.30 -12.35 7.99
N ILE A 679 17.77 -13.60 8.12
CA ILE A 679 17.13 -14.79 7.56
C ILE A 679 16.89 -15.78 8.70
N ALA A 680 15.62 -16.00 9.05
CA ALA A 680 15.21 -16.91 10.13
C ALA A 680 16.00 -16.70 11.43
N GLY A 681 16.22 -15.43 11.81
CA GLY A 681 16.94 -15.03 13.02
C GLY A 681 18.47 -14.95 12.88
N LYS A 682 19.06 -15.41 11.77
CA LYS A 682 20.49 -15.22 11.49
C LYS A 682 20.72 -13.87 10.82
N THR A 683 21.62 -13.06 11.38
CA THR A 683 21.96 -11.74 10.85
C THR A 683 23.23 -11.82 10.00
N MET A 684 23.18 -11.29 8.78
CA MET A 684 24.30 -11.21 7.86
C MET A 684 24.51 -9.74 7.43
N PRO A 685 25.71 -9.17 7.54
CA PRO A 685 25.98 -7.84 6.99
C PRO A 685 25.86 -7.87 5.46
N LEU A 686 25.23 -6.86 4.87
CA LEU A 686 25.06 -6.73 3.42
C LEU A 686 25.94 -5.62 2.85
N THR A 687 25.79 -4.41 3.38
CA THR A 687 26.50 -3.23 2.89
C THR A 687 26.86 -2.29 4.02
N GLU A 688 27.94 -1.55 3.80
CA GLU A 688 28.30 -0.38 4.58
C GLU A 688 28.51 0.76 3.58
N SER A 689 27.97 1.93 3.91
CA SER A 689 28.08 3.10 3.07
C SER A 689 28.30 4.36 3.88
N THR A 690 28.87 5.36 3.23
CA THR A 690 29.13 6.66 3.81
C THR A 690 28.71 7.73 2.81
N VAL A 691 27.88 8.67 3.24
CA VAL A 691 27.59 9.90 2.49
C VAL A 691 28.31 11.05 3.18
N LEU A 692 29.12 11.77 2.42
CA LEU A 692 29.93 12.91 2.86
C LEU A 692 29.13 14.19 2.65
N VAL A 693 28.93 14.94 3.74
CA VAL A 693 28.27 16.24 3.75
C VAL A 693 29.25 17.29 4.26
N ASP A 694 29.47 18.34 3.47
CA ASP A 694 30.31 19.46 3.88
C ASP A 694 29.64 20.79 3.54
N HIS A 695 29.75 21.75 4.47
CA HIS A 695 29.15 23.08 4.39
C HIS A 695 27.68 23.11 3.92
N GLY A 696 26.91 22.06 4.26
CA GLY A 696 25.50 21.91 3.91
C GLY A 696 25.24 21.50 2.46
N SER A 697 26.21 20.84 1.81
CA SER A 697 26.10 20.27 0.46
C SER A 697 26.53 18.80 0.45
N LEU A 698 25.90 17.98 -0.38
CA LEU A 698 26.33 16.60 -0.64
C LEU A 698 27.62 16.63 -1.47
N GLN A 699 28.69 15.99 -0.99
CA GLN A 699 30.00 16.01 -1.64
C GLN A 699 30.29 14.72 -2.39
N ALA A 700 30.11 13.58 -1.72
CA ALA A 700 30.35 12.27 -2.29
C ALA A 700 29.62 11.19 -1.49
N PHE A 701 29.43 10.02 -2.10
CA PHE A 701 29.02 8.83 -1.37
C PHE A 701 29.87 7.64 -1.80
N VAL A 702 30.08 6.74 -0.83
CA VAL A 702 30.82 5.49 -1.00
C VAL A 702 29.92 4.37 -0.50
N ILE A 703 29.75 3.32 -1.29
CA ILE A 703 29.03 2.10 -0.88
C ILE A 703 29.87 0.87 -1.19
N ASN A 704 30.01 0.00 -0.19
CA ASN A 704 30.58 -1.33 -0.36
C ASN A 704 29.45 -2.34 -0.41
N ILE A 705 29.22 -2.95 -1.57
CA ILE A 705 28.14 -3.92 -1.80
C ILE A 705 28.66 -5.14 -2.54
N ASN A 706 28.45 -6.34 -1.99
CA ASN A 706 28.85 -7.62 -2.61
C ASN A 706 30.33 -7.69 -3.03
N GLY A 707 31.24 -7.05 -2.29
CA GLY A 707 32.66 -6.99 -2.62
C GLY A 707 33.04 -5.98 -3.71
N GLN A 708 32.08 -5.21 -4.23
CA GLN A 708 32.32 -4.06 -5.10
C GLN A 708 32.38 -2.79 -4.27
N HIS A 709 33.42 -1.99 -4.52
CA HIS A 709 33.53 -0.61 -4.07
C HIS A 709 32.90 0.29 -5.13
N ILE A 710 32.05 1.21 -4.72
CA ILE A 710 31.44 2.21 -5.60
C ILE A 710 31.57 3.56 -4.93
N GLU A 711 32.33 4.44 -5.56
CA GLU A 711 32.46 5.85 -5.18
C GLU A 711 31.86 6.76 -6.26
N ALA A 712 31.08 7.75 -5.82
CA ALA A 712 30.59 8.82 -6.67
C ALA A 712 30.69 10.18 -5.97
N GLN A 713 31.10 11.18 -6.73
CA GLN A 713 31.29 12.56 -6.26
C GLN A 713 30.33 13.49 -7.01
N TRP A 714 29.76 14.45 -6.29
CA TRP A 714 28.98 15.53 -6.92
C TRP A 714 29.95 16.50 -7.61
N SER A 715 29.70 16.76 -8.90
CA SER A 715 30.45 17.72 -9.68
C SER A 715 30.21 19.13 -9.15
N THR A 716 31.28 19.91 -9.00
CA THR A 716 31.22 21.34 -8.64
C THR A 716 30.96 22.25 -9.85
N GLU A 717 30.95 21.70 -11.06
CA GLU A 717 30.58 22.41 -12.28
C GLU A 717 29.05 22.54 -12.37
N ASN A 718 28.55 23.75 -12.14
CA ASN A 718 27.17 24.18 -12.45
C ASN A 718 26.96 24.38 -13.95
#